data_AF-A0A6A4XYM7-F1
#
_entry.id   AF-A0A6A4XYM7-F1
#
_cell.length_a   1.000
_cell.length_b   1.000
_cell.length_c   1.000
_cell.angle_alpha   90.00
_cell.angle_beta   90.00
_cell.angle_gamma   90.00
#
_symmetry.space_group_name_H-M   'P 1'
#
loop_
_entity.id
_entity.type
_entity.pdbx_description
1 polymer ?
#
loop_
_entity_poly.entity_id
_entity_poly.type
_entity_poly.pdbx_seq_one_letter_code
_entity_poly.pdbx_strand_id
1 'polypeptide(L)'
;MNAVFPDTVVVSVHGSGASVTEIQQLVLTSNLPTVPGATGLFQLAFRNQGVTTTTPCLAFGIAAADLQTALNSLANVNSGHVVVTRTGDGTAAWGYGYVYQIAFSGNLHVGLSNVLGNVNQLVVFSVGQGTCSPLTTGIPSIQVSTLREGQPGYAYDVFFVGGSYGLVAPLAIVTEGTCVLPIQWTVVGGSARRVQEILVQNPATAITGTPSYKLTFNGVTTTACVTVNAAPAAGATAIQTALNGLSSIGANGVLVTQDIDPIRAPNGYIARVTFVGAAVAGNVPLLAVSMATCTAFASPSSSVTINEAQRGAGAGNELTLSTKYTGDTLGAMVVAYAVSQTFRVLDELFQVDEVVVQNPNNDIPGGASTYTLGFGGPTATLTWNALDTDMETAFATSLGVAGVTVTRRTDSAVAPGGFVYTIYYVQSIGSVGTLVATETFTTATVTATNIRTGTNTNLFSPTLVPLALATDSTTATSFLGGGTGLSVFKPNGFLWSVLFDSNIGDVPALIGATTSTAAPLQVFDNFVQGSPSSAYTATNLVPGTPYFMRVSASTAIGQSPFSAANTIVPSSVPNAPQNFKAGYDLFANEIQVVKTAAKHVLEVQQVTTTAAVISEVQTLTTTATQCSLCIAGNIAFRQPTVQVITVSALGPIVGSGTFQLVFTDTVANAVPNGQLTYPTYATAPIAWNALAQTLKTALTALAPFTASDLVVTRTGDASVNFKYGYVFAITFVGNRYAGEVLPLRIQDVTTAATVACPACTACAACTAITTLGNVGYTLAQSQN
;
A
#
# COMPACT_ATOMS: atom_id res chain seq x y z
N MET A 1 -1.82 10.14 36.68
CA MET A 1 -3.16 9.66 36.32
C MET A 1 -3.14 9.27 34.85
N ASN A 2 -2.83 8.01 34.57
CA ASN A 2 -2.98 7.42 33.23
C ASN A 2 -4.36 6.80 33.20
N ALA A 3 -5.31 7.41 32.50
CA ALA A 3 -6.53 6.71 32.15
C ALA A 3 -6.16 5.73 31.03
N VAL A 4 -5.94 4.47 31.39
CA VAL A 4 -6.08 3.37 30.45
C VAL A 4 -7.52 3.46 29.97
N PHE A 5 -7.74 3.77 28.68
CA PHE A 5 -9.08 3.63 28.14
C PHE A 5 -9.44 2.14 28.27
N PRO A 6 -10.52 1.80 29.00
CA PRO A 6 -10.99 0.42 29.04
C PRO A 6 -11.32 -0.03 27.61
N ASP A 7 -11.29 -1.34 27.36
CA ASP A 7 -11.73 -1.90 26.09
C ASP A 7 -13.13 -1.34 25.76
N THR A 8 -13.21 -0.51 24.72
CA THR A 8 -14.39 0.24 24.37
C THR A 8 -14.67 0.09 22.88
N VAL A 9 -15.93 -0.10 22.53
CA VAL A 9 -16.40 -0.10 21.15
C VAL A 9 -17.14 1.20 20.89
N VAL A 10 -16.66 1.98 19.91
CA VAL A 10 -17.27 3.25 19.51
C VAL A 10 -17.98 3.04 18.18
N VAL A 11 -19.18 3.59 18.03
CA VAL A 11 -19.96 3.49 16.79
C VAL A 11 -20.20 4.89 16.25
N SER A 12 -19.79 5.16 15.01
CA SER A 12 -20.20 6.36 14.27
C SER A 12 -21.31 5.98 13.28
N VAL A 13 -22.22 6.92 13.01
CA VAL A 13 -23.25 6.77 11.97
C VAL A 13 -23.15 7.93 11.00
N HIS A 14 -23.18 7.63 9.70
CA HIS A 14 -23.20 8.65 8.65
C HIS A 14 -24.02 8.21 7.44
N GLY A 15 -24.48 9.18 6.64
CA GLY A 15 -25.11 8.90 5.35
C GLY A 15 -24.06 8.31 4.40
N SER A 16 -24.30 7.13 3.86
CA SER A 16 -23.30 6.29 3.18
C SER A 16 -22.84 6.80 1.80
N GLY A 17 -23.34 7.93 1.30
CA GLY A 17 -23.12 8.39 -0.08
C GLY A 17 -23.75 7.49 -1.16
N ALA A 18 -24.34 6.35 -0.81
CA ALA A 18 -25.14 5.49 -1.70
C ALA A 18 -26.63 5.88 -1.74
N SER A 19 -27.01 6.95 -1.04
CA SER A 19 -28.37 7.48 -1.06
C SER A 19 -28.70 8.01 -2.46
N VAL A 20 -29.86 7.63 -2.99
CA VAL A 20 -30.37 8.24 -4.22
C VAL A 20 -31.08 9.53 -3.83
N THR A 21 -30.58 10.67 -4.30
CA THR A 21 -31.21 11.98 -4.09
C THR A 21 -32.57 12.03 -4.78
N GLU A 22 -33.61 12.35 -4.01
CA GLU A 22 -34.91 12.66 -4.56
C GLU A 22 -34.86 13.96 -5.37
N ILE A 23 -35.46 13.95 -6.57
CA ILE A 23 -35.63 15.13 -7.41
C ILE A 23 -37.12 15.35 -7.67
N GLN A 24 -37.61 16.51 -7.28
CA GLN A 24 -38.93 17.00 -7.64
C GLN A 24 -38.80 18.12 -8.67
N GLN A 25 -39.77 18.21 -9.57
CA GLN A 25 -39.84 19.26 -10.58
C GLN A 25 -41.03 20.16 -10.31
N LEU A 26 -40.81 21.47 -10.34
CA LEU A 26 -41.84 22.50 -10.32
C LEU A 26 -41.87 23.17 -11.69
N VAL A 27 -43.02 23.14 -12.37
CA VAL A 27 -43.23 23.76 -13.68
C VAL A 27 -44.21 24.91 -13.54
N LEU A 28 -43.81 26.08 -14.05
CA LEU A 28 -44.62 27.29 -14.11
C LEU A 28 -44.80 27.64 -15.59
N THR A 29 -46.03 27.82 -16.05
CA THR A 29 -46.34 28.26 -17.43
C THR A 29 -47.46 29.30 -17.42
N SER A 30 -47.54 30.11 -18.47
CA SER A 30 -48.61 31.10 -18.63
C SER A 30 -49.00 31.23 -20.10
N ASN A 31 -50.24 31.59 -20.37
CA ASN A 31 -50.71 31.84 -21.74
C ASN A 31 -50.19 33.17 -22.34
N LEU A 32 -49.69 34.09 -21.51
CA LEU A 32 -49.18 35.42 -21.90
C LEU A 32 -48.03 35.87 -20.96
N PRO A 33 -47.25 36.91 -21.34
CA PRO A 33 -46.26 37.51 -20.45
C PRO A 33 -46.88 37.90 -19.11
N THR A 34 -46.23 37.46 -18.02
CA THR A 34 -46.74 37.64 -16.66
C THR A 34 -46.18 38.91 -16.02
N VAL A 35 -47.06 39.75 -15.48
CA VAL A 35 -46.67 40.87 -14.61
C VAL A 35 -46.92 40.48 -13.15
N PRO A 36 -45.87 40.47 -12.28
CA PRO A 36 -46.02 40.09 -10.87
C PRO A 36 -46.98 40.99 -10.09
N GLY A 37 -47.72 40.41 -9.14
CA GLY A 37 -48.48 41.14 -8.13
C GLY A 37 -47.62 41.57 -6.93
N ALA A 38 -48.22 42.26 -5.96
CA ALA A 38 -47.49 42.94 -4.86
C ALA A 38 -46.78 42.00 -3.86
N THR A 39 -47.31 40.79 -3.61
CA THR A 39 -46.82 39.89 -2.53
C THR A 39 -46.37 38.51 -3.00
N GLY A 40 -46.14 38.29 -4.29
CA GLY A 40 -45.84 36.96 -4.86
C GLY A 40 -47.12 36.15 -5.13
N LEU A 41 -47.01 35.06 -5.91
CA LEU A 41 -48.14 34.35 -6.52
C LEU A 41 -48.58 33.09 -5.75
N PHE A 42 -47.69 32.26 -5.22
CA PHE A 42 -48.06 30.95 -4.66
C PHE A 42 -47.18 30.53 -3.47
N GLN A 43 -47.59 29.52 -2.73
CA GLN A 43 -46.78 28.93 -1.65
C GLN A 43 -46.55 27.43 -1.91
N LEU A 44 -45.49 26.90 -1.31
CA LEU A 44 -45.20 25.46 -1.27
C LEU A 44 -45.33 24.95 0.16
N ALA A 45 -46.06 23.85 0.32
CA ALA A 45 -46.15 23.10 1.57
C ALA A 45 -45.28 21.84 1.47
N PHE A 46 -44.50 21.56 2.51
CA PHE A 46 -43.65 20.38 2.61
C PHE A 46 -43.98 19.60 3.88
N ARG A 47 -44.39 18.34 3.72
CA ARG A 47 -44.58 17.41 4.83
C ARG A 47 -43.32 16.57 4.99
N ASN A 48 -42.63 16.72 6.11
CA ASN A 48 -41.44 15.95 6.42
C ASN A 48 -41.52 15.39 7.83
N GLN A 49 -41.17 14.11 8.00
CA GLN A 49 -41.26 13.39 9.28
C GLN A 49 -42.60 13.58 10.01
N GLY A 50 -43.70 13.61 9.27
CA GLY A 50 -45.05 13.80 9.81
C GLY A 50 -45.46 15.26 10.09
N VAL A 51 -44.53 16.23 10.02
CA VAL A 51 -44.80 17.67 10.25
C VAL A 51 -44.87 18.43 8.92
N THR A 52 -45.89 19.26 8.74
CA THR A 52 -46.05 20.11 7.55
C THR A 52 -45.65 21.55 7.83
N THR A 53 -44.80 22.14 6.99
CA THR A 53 -44.44 23.56 7.02
C THR A 53 -44.65 24.19 5.64
N THR A 54 -44.64 25.52 5.56
CA THR A 54 -44.97 26.26 4.34
C THR A 54 -43.99 27.41 4.09
N THR A 55 -43.67 27.66 2.82
CA THR A 55 -42.86 28.83 2.42
C THR A 55 -43.64 30.14 2.55
N PRO A 56 -42.97 31.30 2.56
CA PRO A 56 -43.60 32.58 2.20
C PRO A 56 -44.18 32.57 0.77
N CYS A 57 -44.95 33.59 0.39
CA CYS A 57 -45.44 33.73 -0.99
C CYS A 57 -44.27 33.92 -1.97
N LEU A 58 -44.23 33.08 -2.99
CA LEU A 58 -43.19 32.99 -4.01
C LEU A 58 -43.67 33.64 -5.31
N ALA A 59 -42.79 34.39 -5.97
CA ALA A 59 -43.08 35.00 -7.26
C ALA A 59 -43.15 33.96 -8.40
N PHE A 60 -43.93 34.24 -9.45
CA PHE A 60 -44.05 33.36 -10.63
C PHE A 60 -42.73 33.11 -11.38
N GLY A 61 -41.75 33.99 -11.25
CA GLY A 61 -40.41 33.84 -11.85
C GLY A 61 -39.27 33.85 -10.84
N ILE A 62 -39.52 33.40 -9.61
CA ILE A 62 -38.56 33.46 -8.50
C ILE A 62 -37.18 32.90 -8.88
N ALA A 63 -36.09 33.53 -8.42
CA ALA A 63 -34.73 33.03 -8.69
C ALA A 63 -34.52 31.65 -8.04
N ALA A 64 -33.68 30.81 -8.65
CA ALA A 64 -33.36 29.50 -8.10
C ALA A 64 -32.76 29.60 -6.69
N ALA A 65 -31.88 30.57 -6.47
CA ALA A 65 -31.25 30.84 -5.17
C ALA A 65 -32.27 31.27 -4.10
N ASP A 66 -33.26 32.08 -4.46
CA ASP A 66 -34.30 32.54 -3.54
C ASP A 66 -35.27 31.40 -3.20
N LEU A 67 -35.63 30.56 -4.19
CA LEU A 67 -36.44 29.37 -3.95
C LEU A 67 -35.70 28.36 -3.07
N GLN A 68 -34.41 28.16 -3.31
CA GLN A 68 -33.54 27.33 -2.46
C GLN A 68 -33.50 27.85 -1.03
N THR A 69 -33.36 29.16 -0.85
CA THR A 69 -33.35 29.79 0.47
C THR A 69 -34.69 29.58 1.19
N ALA A 70 -35.81 29.77 0.49
CA ALA A 70 -37.15 29.56 1.04
C ALA A 70 -37.37 28.11 1.52
N LEU A 71 -36.91 27.12 0.75
CA LEU A 71 -37.04 25.70 1.10
C LEU A 71 -36.09 25.28 2.25
N ASN A 72 -34.86 25.78 2.27
CA ASN A 72 -33.91 25.51 3.37
C ASN A 72 -34.26 26.23 4.68
N SER A 73 -35.13 27.24 4.63
CA SER A 73 -35.60 27.96 5.83
C SER A 73 -36.83 27.31 6.48
N LEU A 74 -37.37 26.24 5.91
CA LEU A 74 -38.50 25.52 6.49
C LEU A 74 -38.08 24.83 7.79
N ALA A 75 -38.87 24.99 8.85
CA ALA A 75 -38.53 24.48 10.19
C ALA A 75 -38.40 22.94 10.27
N ASN A 76 -38.97 22.21 9.32
CA ASN A 76 -38.88 20.75 9.20
C ASN A 76 -37.84 20.30 8.16
N VAL A 77 -36.91 21.19 7.76
CA VAL A 77 -35.80 20.93 6.84
C VAL A 77 -34.52 21.42 7.49
N ASN A 78 -33.47 20.60 7.50
CA ASN A 78 -32.17 21.03 7.97
C ASN A 78 -31.56 22.05 6.99
N SER A 79 -30.97 23.13 7.51
CA SER A 79 -30.42 24.21 6.68
C SER A 79 -29.33 23.71 5.73
N GLY A 80 -29.44 24.04 4.44
CA GLY A 80 -28.47 23.68 3.40
C GLY A 80 -28.65 22.28 2.81
N HIS A 81 -29.80 21.64 3.01
CA HIS A 81 -30.06 20.26 2.59
C HIS A 81 -30.89 20.14 1.30
N VAL A 82 -31.38 21.26 0.77
CA VAL A 82 -32.14 21.34 -0.50
C VAL A 82 -31.36 22.20 -1.49
N VAL A 83 -31.21 21.72 -2.73
CA VAL A 83 -30.57 22.44 -3.83
C VAL A 83 -31.58 22.66 -4.96
N VAL A 84 -31.60 23.85 -5.55
CA VAL A 84 -32.55 24.20 -6.60
C VAL A 84 -31.83 24.73 -7.84
N THR A 85 -32.20 24.21 -9.01
CA THR A 85 -31.81 24.77 -10.31
C THR A 85 -33.06 25.24 -11.07
N ARG A 86 -32.90 26.17 -12.00
CA ARG A 86 -33.99 26.73 -12.82
C ARG A 86 -33.57 26.85 -14.28
N THR A 87 -34.47 26.51 -15.19
CA THR A 87 -34.40 26.78 -16.63
C THR A 87 -35.66 27.53 -17.10
N GLY A 88 -35.58 28.15 -18.28
CA GLY A 88 -36.65 29.01 -18.81
C GLY A 88 -36.36 30.50 -18.57
N ASP A 89 -36.83 31.32 -19.51
CA ASP A 89 -36.54 32.75 -19.59
C ASP A 89 -37.82 33.61 -19.56
N GLY A 90 -38.99 32.99 -19.37
CA GLY A 90 -40.27 33.70 -19.37
C GLY A 90 -40.70 34.21 -20.76
N THR A 91 -40.03 33.81 -21.85
CA THR A 91 -40.42 34.16 -23.22
C THR A 91 -41.47 33.19 -23.77
N ALA A 92 -42.07 33.54 -24.91
CA ALA A 92 -43.04 32.69 -25.61
C ALA A 92 -42.47 31.30 -25.95
N ALA A 93 -41.15 31.20 -26.21
CA ALA A 93 -40.48 29.94 -26.52
C ALA A 93 -40.49 28.94 -25.35
N TRP A 94 -40.66 29.43 -24.13
CA TRP A 94 -40.78 28.65 -22.90
C TRP A 94 -42.21 28.67 -22.33
N GLY A 95 -43.22 28.99 -23.15
CA GLY A 95 -44.61 29.12 -22.70
C GLY A 95 -44.78 30.18 -21.61
N TYR A 96 -44.02 31.28 -21.73
CA TYR A 96 -43.90 32.35 -20.75
C TYR A 96 -43.56 31.86 -19.33
N GLY A 97 -42.83 30.75 -19.22
CA GLY A 97 -42.70 29.96 -18.01
C GLY A 97 -41.27 29.64 -17.57
N TYR A 98 -41.18 28.84 -16.51
CA TYR A 98 -39.95 28.38 -15.86
C TYR A 98 -40.09 26.94 -15.38
N VAL A 99 -38.98 26.18 -15.40
CA VAL A 99 -38.91 24.82 -14.85
C VAL A 99 -37.83 24.78 -13.79
N TYR A 100 -38.17 24.30 -12.59
CA TYR A 100 -37.24 24.15 -11.48
C TYR A 100 -37.04 22.67 -11.17
N GLN A 101 -35.79 22.30 -10.90
CA GLN A 101 -35.46 21.00 -10.32
C GLN A 101 -35.02 21.22 -8.88
N ILE A 102 -35.66 20.52 -7.96
CA ILE A 102 -35.48 20.62 -6.52
C ILE A 102 -34.91 19.28 -6.05
N ALA A 103 -33.66 19.29 -5.62
CA ALA A 103 -32.93 18.12 -5.16
C ALA A 103 -32.83 18.10 -3.63
N PHE A 104 -33.32 17.03 -3.01
CA PHE A 104 -33.25 16.78 -1.57
C PHE A 104 -31.99 15.97 -1.24
N SER A 105 -30.82 16.61 -1.33
CA SER A 105 -29.52 15.93 -1.28
C SER A 105 -28.94 15.78 0.12
N GLY A 106 -29.43 16.55 1.11
CA GLY A 106 -28.75 16.67 2.40
C GLY A 106 -27.43 17.46 2.31
N ASN A 107 -26.77 17.65 3.45
CA ASN A 107 -25.40 18.19 3.51
C ASN A 107 -24.38 17.06 3.34
N LEU A 108 -23.70 17.03 2.20
CA LEU A 108 -22.74 15.99 1.81
C LEU A 108 -21.46 15.96 2.68
N HIS A 109 -21.21 16.98 3.50
CA HIS A 109 -19.93 17.14 4.18
C HIS A 109 -19.98 17.05 5.72
N VAL A 110 -21.15 17.19 6.37
CA VAL A 110 -21.32 16.97 7.82
C VAL A 110 -22.81 16.86 8.21
N GLY A 111 -23.15 15.90 9.08
CA GLY A 111 -24.39 15.87 9.86
C GLY A 111 -25.51 14.96 9.33
N LEU A 112 -26.45 14.61 10.22
CA LEU A 112 -27.66 13.87 9.87
C LEU A 112 -28.59 14.73 9.01
N SER A 113 -29.15 14.17 7.94
CA SER A 113 -30.14 14.85 7.10
C SER A 113 -31.51 14.21 7.26
N ASN A 114 -32.51 15.05 7.54
CA ASN A 114 -33.90 14.66 7.63
C ASN A 114 -34.62 14.62 6.27
N VAL A 115 -33.93 14.89 5.17
CA VAL A 115 -34.47 14.84 3.80
C VAL A 115 -33.71 13.84 2.92
N LEU A 116 -32.89 12.97 3.51
CA LEU A 116 -32.25 11.85 2.80
C LEU A 116 -33.25 10.72 2.57
N GLY A 117 -33.37 10.27 1.33
CA GLY A 117 -34.29 9.22 0.92
C GLY A 117 -35.57 9.77 0.31
N ASN A 118 -36.62 8.95 0.30
CA ASN A 118 -37.91 9.32 -0.26
C ASN A 118 -38.63 10.32 0.66
N VAL A 119 -39.00 11.49 0.13
CA VAL A 119 -39.71 12.55 0.83
C VAL A 119 -41.06 12.83 0.18
N ASN A 120 -41.99 13.45 0.90
CA ASN A 120 -43.29 13.76 0.33
C ASN A 120 -43.15 14.82 -0.78
N GLN A 121 -43.94 14.65 -1.85
CA GLN A 121 -44.06 15.67 -2.91
C GLN A 121 -44.51 17.02 -2.34
N LEU A 122 -43.85 18.10 -2.76
CA LEU A 122 -44.26 19.48 -2.45
C LEU A 122 -45.67 19.74 -2.99
N VAL A 123 -46.49 20.40 -2.17
CA VAL A 123 -47.88 20.75 -2.53
C VAL A 123 -47.98 22.25 -2.78
N VAL A 124 -48.49 22.62 -3.95
CA VAL A 124 -48.75 24.01 -4.32
C VAL A 124 -50.10 24.44 -3.74
N PHE A 125 -50.14 25.62 -3.13
CA PHE A 125 -51.39 26.21 -2.63
C PHE A 125 -51.33 27.74 -2.64
N SER A 126 -52.46 28.39 -2.33
CA SER A 126 -52.61 29.86 -2.27
C SER A 126 -52.23 30.58 -3.59
N VAL A 127 -52.58 30.03 -4.75
CA VAL A 127 -52.24 30.62 -6.06
C VAL A 127 -53.08 31.87 -6.32
N GLY A 128 -52.49 33.06 -6.10
CA GLY A 128 -53.12 34.35 -6.31
C GLY A 128 -54.29 34.63 -5.36
N GLN A 129 -54.32 33.96 -4.21
CA GLN A 129 -55.39 34.02 -3.21
C GLN A 129 -54.79 34.16 -1.80
N GLY A 130 -55.58 34.65 -0.85
CA GLY A 130 -55.16 34.78 0.55
C GLY A 130 -54.06 35.84 0.74
N THR A 131 -52.93 35.44 1.33
CA THR A 131 -51.76 36.33 1.54
C THR A 131 -50.93 36.55 0.27
N CYS A 132 -51.18 35.79 -0.79
CA CYS A 132 -50.52 35.92 -2.08
C CYS A 132 -51.39 36.70 -3.08
N SER A 133 -50.75 37.45 -3.97
CA SER A 133 -51.42 38.32 -4.94
C SER A 133 -51.56 37.63 -6.30
N PRO A 134 -52.70 37.78 -7.00
CA PRO A 134 -52.84 37.28 -8.37
C PRO A 134 -51.89 38.02 -9.33
N LEU A 135 -51.65 37.43 -10.50
CA LEU A 135 -50.95 38.12 -11.59
C LEU A 135 -51.83 39.21 -12.20
N THR A 136 -51.20 40.31 -12.63
CA THR A 136 -51.91 41.42 -13.32
C THR A 136 -52.19 41.07 -14.78
N THR A 137 -51.34 40.22 -15.39
CA THR A 137 -51.50 39.69 -16.75
C THR A 137 -51.04 38.24 -16.81
N GLY A 138 -51.65 37.45 -17.70
CA GLY A 138 -51.35 36.03 -17.86
C GLY A 138 -52.13 35.12 -16.90
N ILE A 139 -52.50 33.94 -17.38
CA ILE A 139 -53.18 32.88 -16.63
C ILE A 139 -52.14 31.81 -16.32
N PRO A 140 -51.71 31.66 -15.05
CA PRO A 140 -50.64 30.75 -14.69
C PRO A 140 -51.13 29.30 -14.53
N SER A 141 -50.28 28.35 -14.90
CA SER A 141 -50.39 26.92 -14.55
C SER A 141 -49.14 26.51 -13.79
N ILE A 142 -49.34 25.89 -12.62
CA ILE A 142 -48.29 25.49 -11.68
C ILE A 142 -48.45 24.01 -11.39
N GLN A 143 -47.40 23.22 -11.62
CA GLN A 143 -47.41 21.77 -11.41
C GLN A 143 -46.16 21.33 -10.67
N VAL A 144 -46.32 20.42 -9.71
CA VAL A 144 -45.21 19.71 -9.06
C VAL A 144 -45.33 18.23 -9.36
N SER A 145 -44.20 17.60 -9.68
CA SER A 145 -44.10 16.16 -9.89
C SER A 145 -42.77 15.64 -9.35
N THR A 146 -42.77 14.49 -8.66
CA THR A 146 -41.52 13.79 -8.36
C THR A 146 -40.97 13.15 -9.63
N LEU A 147 -39.78 13.57 -10.07
CA LEU A 147 -39.08 13.00 -11.23
C LEU A 147 -38.31 11.73 -10.88
N ARG A 148 -37.81 11.68 -9.65
CA ARG A 148 -37.03 10.55 -9.14
C ARG A 148 -37.22 10.46 -7.63
N GLU A 149 -37.80 9.35 -7.18
CA GLU A 149 -37.95 9.01 -5.77
C GLU A 149 -36.57 8.82 -5.12
N GLY A 150 -36.39 9.31 -3.89
CA GLY A 150 -35.16 9.08 -3.14
C GLY A 150 -35.06 7.69 -2.51
N GLN A 151 -33.84 7.24 -2.21
CA GLN A 151 -33.59 6.02 -1.41
C GLN A 151 -32.55 6.31 -0.33
N PRO A 152 -32.83 6.03 0.96
CA PRO A 152 -31.88 6.28 2.04
C PRO A 152 -30.82 5.18 2.12
N GLY A 153 -29.55 5.55 2.35
CA GLY A 153 -28.46 4.62 2.64
C GLY A 153 -27.63 5.06 3.85
N TYR A 154 -27.45 4.17 4.83
CA TYR A 154 -26.72 4.45 6.08
C TYR A 154 -25.47 3.58 6.20
N ALA A 155 -24.39 4.17 6.70
CA ALA A 155 -23.16 3.48 7.05
C ALA A 155 -22.84 3.71 8.53
N TYR A 156 -22.37 2.65 9.18
CA TYR A 156 -21.95 2.63 10.58
C TYR A 156 -20.48 2.24 10.65
N ASP A 157 -19.62 3.07 11.24
CA ASP A 157 -18.24 2.66 11.53
C ASP A 157 -18.16 2.18 12.97
N VAL A 158 -17.67 0.97 13.17
CA VAL A 158 -17.46 0.35 14.48
C VAL A 158 -15.96 0.31 14.76
N PHE A 159 -15.52 1.06 15.78
CA PHE A 159 -14.15 1.15 16.23
C PHE A 159 -13.96 0.24 17.44
N PHE A 160 -12.96 -0.64 17.37
CA PHE A 160 -12.52 -1.45 18.50
C PHE A 160 -11.29 -0.78 19.12
N VAL A 161 -11.46 -0.23 20.32
CA VAL A 161 -10.43 0.56 21.01
C VAL A 161 -10.05 -0.15 22.30
N GLY A 162 -8.83 -0.68 22.40
CA GLY A 162 -8.39 -1.39 23.61
C GLY A 162 -7.27 -2.39 23.35
N GLY A 163 -6.51 -2.71 24.40
CA GLY A 163 -5.33 -3.60 24.30
C GLY A 163 -5.67 -5.07 24.06
N SER A 164 -6.94 -5.45 24.24
CA SER A 164 -7.44 -6.82 24.04
C SER A 164 -7.92 -7.09 22.62
N TYR A 165 -8.15 -6.03 21.82
CA TYR A 165 -8.60 -6.13 20.44
C TYR A 165 -7.39 -6.18 19.51
N GLY A 166 -6.89 -7.39 19.24
CA GLY A 166 -5.85 -7.61 18.25
C GLY A 166 -6.40 -7.65 16.82
N LEU A 167 -6.89 -8.83 16.42
CA LEU A 167 -7.45 -9.09 15.10
C LEU A 167 -8.93 -9.47 15.29
N VAL A 168 -9.84 -8.55 14.97
CA VAL A 168 -11.27 -8.77 15.18
C VAL A 168 -11.84 -9.47 13.96
N ALA A 169 -12.38 -10.68 14.15
CA ALA A 169 -13.07 -11.40 13.09
C ALA A 169 -14.20 -10.52 12.48
N PRO A 170 -14.55 -10.71 11.18
CA PRO A 170 -15.64 -9.97 10.58
C PRO A 170 -16.92 -10.09 11.43
N LEU A 171 -17.57 -8.95 11.69
CA LEU A 171 -18.83 -8.90 12.42
C LEU A 171 -19.86 -9.85 11.78
N ALA A 172 -20.30 -10.85 12.54
CA ALA A 172 -21.39 -11.73 12.12
C ALA A 172 -22.73 -11.04 12.35
N ILE A 173 -23.51 -10.84 11.29
CA ILE A 173 -24.86 -10.28 11.38
C ILE A 173 -25.81 -11.41 11.77
N VAL A 174 -26.38 -11.33 12.97
CA VAL A 174 -27.43 -12.23 13.43
C VAL A 174 -28.74 -11.46 13.50
N THR A 175 -29.68 -11.78 12.62
CA THR A 175 -31.03 -11.21 12.62
C THR A 175 -31.94 -12.01 13.54
N GLU A 176 -32.15 -11.52 14.77
CA GLU A 176 -33.13 -12.11 15.70
C GLU A 176 -34.50 -11.41 15.58
N GLY A 177 -35.38 -11.94 14.73
CA GLY A 177 -36.83 -11.65 14.75
C GLY A 177 -37.39 -10.91 13.53
N THR A 178 -38.53 -11.42 13.03
CA THR A 178 -39.55 -10.93 12.04
C THR A 178 -39.19 -9.97 10.89
N CYS A 179 -37.94 -9.57 10.68
CA CYS A 179 -37.49 -8.91 9.46
C CYS A 179 -37.36 -9.97 8.35
N VAL A 180 -38.52 -10.38 7.83
CA VAL A 180 -38.63 -11.19 6.63
C VAL A 180 -38.64 -10.19 5.47
N LEU A 181 -37.68 -10.28 4.53
CA LEU A 181 -37.51 -9.51 3.26
C LEU A 181 -36.33 -8.49 3.24
N PRO A 182 -35.77 -8.15 2.04
CA PRO A 182 -34.35 -8.26 1.73
C PRO A 182 -33.55 -7.01 2.11
N ILE A 183 -33.42 -6.72 3.41
CA ILE A 183 -32.43 -5.74 3.87
C ILE A 183 -31.05 -6.37 3.68
N GLN A 184 -30.30 -5.90 2.68
CA GLN A 184 -28.93 -6.37 2.44
C GLN A 184 -27.97 -5.59 3.35
N TRP A 185 -27.79 -6.11 4.56
CA TRP A 185 -26.64 -5.72 5.37
C TRP A 185 -25.37 -6.21 4.69
N THR A 186 -24.49 -5.29 4.32
CA THR A 186 -23.19 -5.60 3.74
C THR A 186 -22.11 -5.14 4.70
N VAL A 187 -21.27 -6.08 5.13
CA VAL A 187 -20.09 -5.78 5.94
C VAL A 187 -18.97 -5.41 4.98
N VAL A 188 -18.41 -4.23 5.17
CA VAL A 188 -17.45 -3.65 4.24
C VAL A 188 -16.26 -3.15 5.06
N GLY A 189 -15.35 -4.05 5.42
CA GLY A 189 -14.17 -3.72 6.24
C GLY A 189 -13.23 -4.90 6.44
N GLY A 190 -11.92 -4.59 6.43
CA GLY A 190 -10.77 -5.50 6.36
C GLY A 190 -9.66 -4.82 5.55
N SER A 191 -8.71 -4.19 6.25
CA SER A 191 -7.42 -3.58 5.82
C SER A 191 -7.35 -2.75 4.51
N ALA A 192 -7.19 -1.42 4.66
CA ALA A 192 -6.63 -0.39 3.74
C ALA A 192 -7.01 -0.40 2.23
N ARG A 193 -7.79 0.60 1.79
CA ARG A 193 -8.31 0.73 0.40
C ARG A 193 -7.60 1.81 -0.43
N ARG A 194 -7.50 1.59 -1.76
CA ARG A 194 -7.12 2.60 -2.76
C ARG A 194 -8.38 3.25 -3.36
N VAL A 195 -8.38 4.59 -3.47
CA VAL A 195 -9.45 5.38 -4.10
C VAL A 195 -8.86 6.26 -5.21
N GLN A 196 -9.48 6.23 -6.38
CA GLN A 196 -9.13 7.09 -7.50
C GLN A 196 -10.33 7.97 -7.87
N GLU A 197 -10.09 9.23 -8.25
CA GLU A 197 -11.11 10.18 -8.67
C GLU A 197 -11.01 10.43 -10.18
N ILE A 198 -12.12 10.28 -10.88
CA ILE A 198 -12.30 10.68 -12.28
C ILE A 198 -12.95 12.05 -12.26
N LEU A 199 -12.22 13.07 -12.69
CA LEU A 199 -12.72 14.43 -12.82
C LEU A 199 -13.08 14.70 -14.27
N VAL A 200 -14.35 15.00 -14.54
CA VAL A 200 -14.82 15.50 -15.83
C VAL A 200 -15.25 16.95 -15.66
N GLN A 201 -14.73 17.85 -16.49
CA GLN A 201 -15.05 19.28 -16.35
C GLN A 201 -14.97 20.03 -17.67
N ASN A 202 -15.68 21.16 -17.72
CA ASN A 202 -15.44 22.25 -18.65
C ASN A 202 -15.50 23.57 -17.87
N PRO A 203 -14.38 24.30 -17.72
CA PRO A 203 -14.33 25.50 -16.88
C PRO A 203 -15.22 26.66 -17.35
N ALA A 204 -15.64 26.68 -18.63
CA ALA A 204 -16.28 27.84 -19.23
C ALA A 204 -17.77 27.64 -19.53
N THR A 205 -18.17 26.48 -20.06
CA THR A 205 -19.52 26.25 -20.57
C THR A 205 -20.02 24.83 -20.33
N ALA A 206 -21.34 24.64 -20.27
CA ALA A 206 -21.98 23.33 -20.21
C ALA A 206 -21.46 22.38 -21.30
N ILE A 207 -21.16 21.12 -20.93
CA ILE A 207 -20.75 20.10 -21.89
C ILE A 207 -21.98 19.64 -22.70
N THR A 208 -22.07 20.04 -23.96
CA THR A 208 -23.19 19.73 -24.86
C THR A 208 -22.93 18.47 -25.71
N GLY A 209 -24.00 17.81 -26.16
CA GLY A 209 -23.92 16.58 -26.96
C GLY A 209 -23.81 15.30 -26.12
N THR A 210 -23.21 14.24 -26.68
CA THR A 210 -22.98 12.95 -25.98
C THR A 210 -21.51 12.52 -26.06
N PRO A 211 -20.55 13.35 -25.61
CA PRO A 211 -19.15 12.95 -25.59
C PRO A 211 -18.98 11.73 -24.68
N SER A 212 -18.00 10.88 -25.00
CA SER A 212 -17.76 9.64 -24.29
C SER A 212 -16.27 9.29 -24.23
N TYR A 213 -15.89 8.45 -23.27
CA TYR A 213 -14.51 8.05 -23.04
C TYR A 213 -14.43 6.58 -22.59
N LYS A 214 -13.24 5.99 -22.70
CA LYS A 214 -12.91 4.67 -22.16
C LYS A 214 -11.90 4.79 -21.02
N LEU A 215 -11.90 3.80 -20.15
CA LEU A 215 -10.93 3.68 -19.07
C LEU A 215 -9.95 2.55 -19.38
N THR A 216 -8.70 2.74 -19.00
CA THR A 216 -7.64 1.76 -19.17
C THR A 216 -7.06 1.44 -17.81
N PHE A 217 -6.94 0.15 -17.51
CA PHE A 217 -6.34 -0.36 -16.28
C PHE A 217 -5.34 -1.45 -16.65
N ASN A 218 -4.11 -1.36 -16.13
CA ASN A 218 -3.02 -2.30 -16.44
C ASN A 218 -2.83 -2.55 -17.94
N GLY A 219 -2.96 -1.51 -18.77
CA GLY A 219 -2.80 -1.60 -20.22
C GLY A 219 -3.99 -2.19 -20.98
N VAL A 220 -5.07 -2.58 -20.29
CA VAL A 220 -6.31 -3.09 -20.91
C VAL A 220 -7.39 -2.02 -20.87
N THR A 221 -7.94 -1.67 -22.03
CA THR A 221 -8.97 -0.64 -22.17
C THR A 221 -10.37 -1.26 -22.17
N THR A 222 -11.34 -0.60 -21.52
CA THR A 222 -12.75 -1.02 -21.51
C THR A 222 -13.32 -1.11 -22.93
N THR A 223 -14.20 -2.08 -23.15
CA THR A 223 -14.81 -2.34 -24.48
C THR A 223 -15.86 -1.30 -24.86
N ALA A 224 -16.73 -0.92 -23.92
CA ALA A 224 -17.75 0.11 -24.09
C ALA A 224 -17.25 1.51 -23.71
N CYS A 225 -17.76 2.54 -24.39
CA CYS A 225 -17.53 3.94 -24.03
C CYS A 225 -18.51 4.37 -22.92
N VAL A 226 -18.00 5.07 -21.92
CA VAL A 226 -18.78 5.75 -20.88
C VAL A 226 -19.20 7.12 -21.39
N THR A 227 -20.49 7.38 -21.44
CA THR A 227 -21.04 8.69 -21.85
C THR A 227 -20.95 9.71 -20.73
N VAL A 228 -20.43 10.90 -21.02
CA VAL A 228 -20.21 11.98 -20.04
C VAL A 228 -21.53 12.56 -19.51
N ASN A 229 -22.53 12.73 -20.36
CA ASN A 229 -23.79 13.38 -20.00
C ASN A 229 -24.86 12.41 -19.47
N ALA A 230 -24.45 11.23 -18.96
CA ALA A 230 -25.36 10.31 -18.30
C ALA A 230 -25.79 10.87 -16.92
N ALA A 231 -27.03 10.56 -16.51
CA ALA A 231 -27.47 10.85 -15.15
C ALA A 231 -26.53 10.18 -14.12
N PRO A 232 -26.23 10.80 -12.95
CA PRO A 232 -25.15 10.33 -12.06
C PRO A 232 -25.22 8.85 -11.66
N ALA A 233 -26.42 8.32 -11.36
CA ALA A 233 -26.58 6.90 -11.03
C ALA A 233 -26.30 5.97 -12.23
N ALA A 234 -26.73 6.37 -13.43
CA ALA A 234 -26.48 5.63 -14.66
C ALA A 234 -25.00 5.73 -15.09
N GLY A 235 -24.38 6.90 -14.91
CA GLY A 235 -22.96 7.12 -15.16
C GLY A 235 -22.06 6.30 -14.23
N ALA A 236 -22.33 6.34 -12.92
CA ALA A 236 -21.63 5.50 -11.93
C ALA A 236 -21.76 4.01 -12.25
N THR A 237 -22.98 3.55 -12.58
CA THR A 237 -23.24 2.15 -12.98
C THR A 237 -22.49 1.78 -14.25
N ALA A 238 -22.44 2.68 -15.25
CA ALA A 238 -21.72 2.45 -16.50
C ALA A 238 -20.21 2.35 -16.27
N ILE A 239 -19.63 3.24 -15.45
CA ILE A 239 -18.20 3.21 -15.07
C ILE A 239 -17.89 1.91 -14.32
N GLN A 240 -18.72 1.55 -13.33
CA GLN A 240 -18.55 0.34 -12.52
C GLN A 240 -18.64 -0.92 -13.39
N THR A 241 -19.63 -1.00 -14.28
CA THR A 241 -19.81 -2.14 -15.19
C THR A 241 -18.63 -2.26 -16.15
N ALA A 242 -18.17 -1.14 -16.72
CA ALA A 242 -17.04 -1.12 -17.63
C ALA A 242 -15.74 -1.61 -16.95
N LEU A 243 -15.47 -1.15 -15.72
CA LEU A 243 -14.29 -1.56 -14.95
C LEU A 243 -14.37 -3.01 -14.45
N ASN A 244 -15.51 -3.45 -13.91
CA ASN A 244 -15.71 -4.84 -13.48
C ASN A 244 -15.71 -5.84 -14.66
N GLY A 245 -15.91 -5.36 -15.89
CA GLY A 245 -15.76 -6.15 -17.11
C GLY A 245 -14.30 -6.40 -17.51
N LEU A 246 -13.33 -5.72 -16.91
CA LEU A 246 -11.90 -6.00 -17.15
C LEU A 246 -11.47 -7.24 -16.35
N SER A 247 -10.87 -8.22 -17.01
CA SER A 247 -10.39 -9.44 -16.37
C SER A 247 -9.37 -9.20 -15.26
N SER A 248 -8.57 -8.13 -15.37
CA SER A 248 -7.60 -7.68 -14.36
C SER A 248 -8.22 -7.03 -13.13
N ILE A 249 -9.50 -6.65 -13.17
CA ILE A 249 -10.25 -6.11 -12.02
C ILE A 249 -11.17 -7.19 -11.44
N GLY A 250 -11.80 -7.97 -12.32
CA GLY A 250 -12.71 -9.05 -11.95
C GLY A 250 -14.12 -8.56 -11.61
N ALA A 251 -15.06 -9.50 -11.56
CA ALA A 251 -16.43 -9.22 -11.16
C ALA A 251 -16.46 -8.67 -9.72
N ASN A 252 -17.16 -7.56 -9.51
CA ASN A 252 -17.23 -6.84 -8.23
C ASN A 252 -15.86 -6.31 -7.73
N GLY A 253 -14.92 -6.07 -8.63
CA GLY A 253 -13.60 -5.55 -8.28
C GLY A 253 -13.60 -4.07 -7.88
N VAL A 254 -14.57 -3.28 -8.36
CA VAL A 254 -14.72 -1.87 -8.00
C VAL A 254 -16.15 -1.50 -7.62
N LEU A 255 -16.25 -0.48 -6.78
CA LEU A 255 -17.45 0.28 -6.47
C LEU A 255 -17.26 1.72 -6.94
N VAL A 256 -18.27 2.31 -7.58
CA VAL A 256 -18.17 3.67 -8.12
C VAL A 256 -19.31 4.53 -7.59
N THR A 257 -18.98 5.72 -7.10
CA THR A 257 -19.95 6.78 -6.84
C THR A 257 -19.65 7.97 -7.74
N GLN A 258 -20.67 8.76 -8.08
CA GLN A 258 -20.53 9.94 -8.92
C GLN A 258 -21.26 11.10 -8.28
N ASP A 259 -20.61 12.26 -8.24
CA ASP A 259 -21.12 13.50 -7.67
C ASP A 259 -20.88 14.67 -8.62
N ILE A 260 -21.70 15.71 -8.51
CA ILE A 260 -21.56 16.95 -9.27
C ILE A 260 -21.02 18.00 -8.31
N ASP A 261 -19.73 18.26 -8.38
CA ASP A 261 -19.07 19.32 -7.63
C ASP A 261 -18.91 20.55 -8.54
N PRO A 262 -19.74 21.60 -8.41
CA PRO A 262 -19.69 22.76 -9.31
C PRO A 262 -18.42 23.61 -9.14
N ILE A 263 -17.63 23.40 -8.08
CA ILE A 263 -16.38 24.13 -7.81
C ILE A 263 -15.18 23.36 -8.39
N ARG A 264 -15.10 22.06 -8.11
CA ARG A 264 -13.99 21.20 -8.54
C ARG A 264 -14.19 20.62 -9.93
N ALA A 265 -15.44 20.45 -10.37
CA ALA A 265 -15.86 19.89 -11.65
C ALA A 265 -16.94 20.77 -12.34
N PRO A 266 -16.64 22.06 -12.61
CA PRO A 266 -17.59 22.96 -13.24
C PRO A 266 -18.08 22.36 -14.56
N ASN A 267 -19.40 22.38 -14.77
CA ASN A 267 -20.08 21.84 -15.94
C ASN A 267 -19.85 20.33 -16.20
N GLY A 268 -19.39 19.56 -15.20
CA GLY A 268 -19.14 18.13 -15.31
C GLY A 268 -19.44 17.37 -14.01
N TYR A 269 -18.57 16.43 -13.64
CA TYR A 269 -18.75 15.58 -12.44
C TYR A 269 -17.43 15.02 -11.90
N ILE A 270 -17.46 14.52 -10.67
CA ILE A 270 -16.40 13.71 -10.06
C ILE A 270 -16.94 12.30 -9.84
N ALA A 271 -16.28 11.28 -10.37
CA ALA A 271 -16.58 9.88 -10.03
C ALA A 271 -15.47 9.29 -9.15
N ARG A 272 -15.84 8.79 -7.97
CA ARG A 272 -14.93 8.09 -7.05
C ARG A 272 -14.98 6.59 -7.33
N VAL A 273 -13.84 6.04 -7.72
CA VAL A 273 -13.64 4.61 -7.95
C VAL A 273 -12.93 4.03 -6.73
N THR A 274 -13.62 3.17 -6.01
CA THR A 274 -13.08 2.41 -4.87
C THR A 274 -12.78 0.99 -5.31
N PHE A 275 -11.53 0.55 -5.17
CA PHE A 275 -11.13 -0.82 -5.47
C PHE A 275 -11.42 -1.71 -4.27
N VAL A 276 -12.23 -2.75 -4.47
CA VAL A 276 -12.79 -3.60 -3.41
C VAL A 276 -12.59 -5.10 -3.63
N GLY A 277 -12.20 -5.52 -4.85
CA GLY A 277 -11.98 -6.94 -5.16
C GLY A 277 -10.59 -7.46 -4.74
N ALA A 278 -10.52 -8.76 -4.48
CA ALA A 278 -9.26 -9.43 -4.11
C ALA A 278 -8.16 -9.32 -5.18
N ALA A 279 -8.54 -9.29 -6.47
CA ALA A 279 -7.60 -9.12 -7.60
C ALA A 279 -7.00 -7.70 -7.69
N VAL A 280 -7.61 -6.74 -6.99
CA VAL A 280 -7.23 -5.33 -6.96
C VAL A 280 -6.94 -4.86 -5.53
N ALA A 281 -6.51 -5.80 -4.67
CA ALA A 281 -6.06 -5.50 -3.32
C ALA A 281 -4.70 -4.77 -3.33
N GLY A 282 -4.56 -3.77 -2.46
CA GLY A 282 -3.33 -3.01 -2.30
C GLY A 282 -3.13 -1.88 -3.32
N ASN A 283 -1.88 -1.59 -3.68
CA ASN A 283 -1.53 -0.48 -4.55
C ASN A 283 -1.74 -0.83 -6.04
N VAL A 284 -2.84 -0.38 -6.64
CA VAL A 284 -3.22 -0.66 -8.04
C VAL A 284 -2.93 0.50 -8.99
N PRO A 285 -2.34 0.34 -10.19
CA PRO A 285 -1.99 1.47 -11.07
C PRO A 285 -3.10 2.50 -11.33
N LEU A 286 -2.71 3.75 -11.59
CA LEU A 286 -3.66 4.82 -11.89
C LEU A 286 -4.43 4.46 -13.18
N LEU A 287 -5.75 4.64 -13.16
CA LEU A 287 -6.57 4.53 -14.36
C LEU A 287 -6.09 5.57 -15.39
N ALA A 288 -6.15 5.20 -16.66
CA ALA A 288 -5.89 6.11 -17.75
C ALA A 288 -7.15 6.30 -18.61
N VAL A 289 -7.30 7.49 -19.18
CA VAL A 289 -8.41 7.81 -20.09
C VAL A 289 -7.98 7.53 -21.52
N SER A 290 -8.86 6.89 -22.30
CA SER A 290 -8.72 6.75 -23.74
C SER A 290 -9.92 7.35 -24.45
N MET A 291 -9.67 8.22 -25.42
CA MET A 291 -10.71 8.80 -26.27
C MET A 291 -10.85 8.04 -27.61
N ALA A 292 -10.05 6.99 -27.82
CA ALA A 292 -10.05 6.24 -29.06
C ALA A 292 -11.41 5.57 -29.29
N THR A 293 -11.95 5.68 -30.50
CA THR A 293 -13.25 5.10 -30.91
C THR A 293 -14.48 5.62 -30.16
N CYS A 294 -14.32 6.63 -29.29
CA CYS A 294 -15.42 7.29 -28.58
C CYS A 294 -15.72 8.67 -29.16
N THR A 295 -16.88 9.23 -28.82
CA THR A 295 -17.31 10.55 -29.29
C THR A 295 -16.49 11.62 -28.58
N ALA A 296 -15.70 12.39 -29.34
CA ALA A 296 -14.85 13.45 -28.80
C ALA A 296 -15.67 14.60 -28.19
N PHE A 297 -15.04 15.36 -27.29
CA PHE A 297 -15.61 16.62 -26.79
C PHE A 297 -15.66 17.66 -27.90
N ALA A 298 -16.79 18.37 -28.00
CA ALA A 298 -16.96 19.45 -28.97
C ALA A 298 -16.09 20.68 -28.64
N SER A 299 -15.83 20.93 -27.35
CA SER A 299 -14.98 22.03 -26.89
C SER A 299 -13.64 21.52 -26.36
N PRO A 300 -12.50 22.13 -26.78
CA PRO A 300 -11.16 21.77 -26.29
C PRO A 300 -10.94 22.12 -24.82
N SER A 301 -11.80 22.93 -24.20
CA SER A 301 -11.75 23.23 -22.76
C SER A 301 -12.37 22.13 -21.90
N SER A 302 -12.93 21.08 -22.51
CA SER A 302 -13.49 19.93 -21.79
C SER A 302 -12.41 18.87 -21.57
N SER A 303 -12.34 18.31 -20.38
CA SER A 303 -11.32 17.30 -20.04
C SER A 303 -11.87 16.20 -19.14
N VAL A 304 -11.23 15.04 -19.22
CA VAL A 304 -11.35 13.93 -18.26
C VAL A 304 -9.97 13.69 -17.68
N THR A 305 -9.81 13.86 -16.39
CA THR A 305 -8.56 13.63 -15.66
C THR A 305 -8.75 12.59 -14.57
N ILE A 306 -7.70 11.82 -14.29
CA ILE A 306 -7.70 10.83 -13.22
C ILE A 306 -6.74 11.31 -12.15
N ASN A 307 -7.25 11.45 -10.94
CA ASN A 307 -6.48 11.86 -9.77
C ASN A 307 -6.39 10.69 -8.79
N GLU A 308 -5.25 10.56 -8.13
CA GLU A 308 -5.10 9.67 -6.99
C GLU A 308 -5.70 10.37 -5.76
N ALA A 309 -6.79 9.82 -5.21
CA ALA A 309 -7.42 10.37 -4.01
C ALA A 309 -6.88 9.73 -2.73
N GLN A 310 -6.61 8.41 -2.76
CA GLN A 310 -5.94 7.69 -1.68
C GLN A 310 -5.05 6.57 -2.24
N ARG A 311 -3.79 6.50 -1.80
CA ARG A 311 -2.84 5.44 -2.19
C ARG A 311 -3.15 4.14 -1.45
N GLY A 312 -3.15 3.02 -2.17
CA GLY A 312 -3.28 1.69 -1.57
C GLY A 312 -1.99 1.27 -0.86
N ALA A 313 -2.11 0.51 0.24
CA ALA A 313 -0.95 -0.11 0.87
C ALA A 313 -0.28 -1.09 -0.12
N GLY A 314 1.06 -1.11 -0.16
CA GLY A 314 1.81 -2.02 -1.02
C GLY A 314 1.36 -3.47 -0.80
N ALA A 315 1.32 -4.27 -1.86
CA ALA A 315 1.08 -5.70 -1.75
C ALA A 315 2.27 -6.32 -0.99
N GLY A 316 2.08 -6.53 0.31
CA GLY A 316 3.08 -7.07 1.21
C GLY A 316 3.17 -6.24 2.48
N ASN A 317 3.19 -6.91 3.64
CA ASN A 317 3.52 -6.35 4.95
C ASN A 317 4.98 -5.85 4.99
N GLU A 318 5.37 -4.96 4.07
CA GLU A 318 6.75 -4.57 3.80
C GLU A 318 6.89 -3.05 3.85
N LEU A 319 7.69 -2.58 4.81
CA LEU A 319 8.13 -1.19 4.90
C LEU A 319 9.30 -1.00 3.92
N THR A 320 9.16 -0.08 2.97
CA THR A 320 10.25 0.28 2.05
C THR A 320 10.80 1.65 2.46
N LEU A 321 12.12 1.82 2.42
CA LEU A 321 12.75 3.11 2.71
C LEU A 321 12.23 4.20 1.76
N SER A 322 12.04 5.41 2.28
CA SER A 322 11.60 6.57 1.48
C SER A 322 12.63 6.97 0.41
N THR A 323 13.89 6.60 0.63
CA THR A 323 15.01 6.74 -0.31
C THR A 323 15.81 5.44 -0.35
N LYS A 324 16.41 5.13 -1.50
CA LYS A 324 17.22 3.91 -1.66
C LYS A 324 18.47 4.00 -0.77
N TYR A 325 18.80 2.92 -0.06
CA TYR A 325 20.07 2.84 0.67
C TYR A 325 21.24 2.73 -0.33
N THR A 326 22.29 3.50 -0.09
CA THR A 326 23.55 3.50 -0.86
C THR A 326 24.69 3.13 0.09
N GLY A 327 25.35 2.00 -0.12
CA GLY A 327 26.48 1.54 0.67
C GLY A 327 27.21 0.38 -0.01
N ASP A 328 28.53 0.30 0.18
CA ASP A 328 29.41 -0.59 -0.59
C ASP A 328 30.04 -1.65 0.32
N THR A 329 29.42 -2.84 0.41
CA THR A 329 30.05 -3.99 1.08
C THR A 329 30.81 -4.84 0.07
N LEU A 330 32.11 -5.07 0.33
CA LEU A 330 32.87 -6.19 -0.22
C LEU A 330 32.91 -7.30 0.85
N GLY A 331 32.41 -8.50 0.53
CA GLY A 331 32.58 -9.69 1.38
C GLY A 331 31.40 -10.66 1.48
N ALA A 332 30.19 -10.28 1.07
CA ALA A 332 29.09 -11.23 0.89
C ALA A 332 28.64 -11.16 -0.57
N MET A 333 28.96 -12.19 -1.35
CA MET A 333 28.45 -12.35 -2.71
C MET A 333 26.92 -12.49 -2.65
N VAL A 334 26.20 -11.38 -2.67
CA VAL A 334 24.88 -11.34 -3.29
C VAL A 334 25.17 -11.28 -4.78
N VAL A 335 24.85 -12.36 -5.50
CA VAL A 335 24.96 -12.40 -6.95
C VAL A 335 23.88 -11.47 -7.52
N ALA A 336 24.19 -10.18 -7.56
CA ALA A 336 23.50 -9.21 -8.38
C ALA A 336 24.16 -9.24 -9.76
N TYR A 337 23.51 -9.88 -10.73
CA TYR A 337 23.92 -9.71 -12.13
C TYR A 337 23.58 -8.27 -12.57
N ALA A 338 24.56 -7.37 -12.49
CA ALA A 338 24.71 -6.21 -13.36
C ALA A 338 26.12 -5.62 -13.15
N VAL A 339 27.15 -6.36 -13.57
CA VAL A 339 28.46 -5.73 -13.83
C VAL A 339 28.20 -4.66 -14.91
N SER A 340 28.79 -3.47 -14.78
CA SER A 340 28.84 -2.49 -15.88
C SER A 340 29.19 -3.25 -17.17
N GLN A 341 28.54 -2.95 -18.30
CA GLN A 341 28.93 -3.58 -19.56
C GLN A 341 30.40 -3.24 -19.79
N THR A 342 31.25 -4.23 -19.56
CA THR A 342 32.67 -4.16 -19.88
C THR A 342 32.76 -4.50 -21.35
N PHE A 343 33.53 -3.71 -22.07
CA PHE A 343 33.82 -3.92 -23.46
C PHE A 343 35.33 -3.93 -23.60
N ARG A 344 35.81 -4.65 -24.61
CA ARG A 344 37.15 -4.44 -25.13
C ARG A 344 37.06 -3.54 -26.35
N VAL A 345 38.15 -2.88 -26.69
CA VAL A 345 38.28 -2.31 -28.03
C VAL A 345 38.42 -3.49 -28.98
N LEU A 346 37.60 -3.52 -30.02
CA LEU A 346 37.70 -4.53 -31.08
C LEU A 346 39.07 -4.42 -31.73
N ASP A 347 39.76 -5.55 -31.87
CA ASP A 347 41.13 -5.59 -32.34
C ASP A 347 41.26 -4.81 -33.65
N GLU A 348 42.13 -3.80 -33.63
CA GLU A 348 42.51 -3.07 -34.83
C GLU A 348 43.23 -4.07 -35.75
N LEU A 349 42.60 -4.41 -36.87
CA LEU A 349 43.17 -5.30 -37.89
C LEU A 349 44.09 -4.49 -38.82
N PHE A 350 45.13 -3.87 -38.27
CA PHE A 350 46.22 -3.30 -39.07
C PHE A 350 47.09 -4.41 -39.68
N GLN A 351 47.71 -4.14 -40.82
CA GLN A 351 48.60 -5.09 -41.48
C GLN A 351 49.79 -5.45 -40.58
N VAL A 352 50.26 -6.70 -40.63
CA VAL A 352 51.53 -7.11 -40.02
C VAL A 352 52.30 -7.93 -41.03
N ASP A 353 53.53 -7.50 -41.30
CA ASP A 353 54.45 -8.20 -42.18
C ASP A 353 55.64 -8.73 -41.37
N GLU A 354 56.13 -9.90 -41.75
CA GLU A 354 57.36 -10.48 -41.23
C GLU A 354 58.43 -10.44 -42.32
N VAL A 355 59.61 -9.92 -41.99
CA VAL A 355 60.79 -9.97 -42.85
C VAL A 355 61.82 -10.85 -42.19
N VAL A 356 62.16 -11.94 -42.86
CA VAL A 356 63.17 -12.90 -42.40
C VAL A 356 64.42 -12.71 -43.25
N VAL A 357 65.52 -12.33 -42.61
CA VAL A 357 66.85 -12.25 -43.21
C VAL A 357 67.64 -13.47 -42.75
N GLN A 358 67.96 -14.39 -43.65
CA GLN A 358 68.76 -15.58 -43.35
C GLN A 358 70.20 -15.37 -43.81
N ASN A 359 71.17 -15.77 -42.98
CA ASN A 359 72.59 -15.76 -43.31
C ASN A 359 73.25 -17.06 -42.80
N PRO A 360 72.85 -18.23 -43.35
CA PRO A 360 73.19 -19.53 -42.77
C PRO A 360 74.69 -19.82 -42.76
N ASN A 361 75.45 -19.22 -43.68
CA ASN A 361 76.89 -19.40 -43.81
C ASN A 361 77.70 -18.32 -43.06
N ASN A 362 77.03 -17.35 -42.44
CA ASN A 362 77.63 -16.19 -41.79
C ASN A 362 78.65 -15.46 -42.67
N ASP A 363 78.35 -15.35 -43.97
CA ASP A 363 79.26 -14.88 -45.01
C ASP A 363 78.92 -13.48 -45.54
N ILE A 364 77.85 -12.84 -45.03
CA ILE A 364 77.57 -11.43 -45.32
C ILE A 364 78.61 -10.52 -44.62
N PRO A 365 79.36 -9.69 -45.37
CA PRO A 365 80.28 -8.71 -44.78
C PRO A 365 79.58 -7.72 -43.84
N GLY A 366 80.20 -7.42 -42.69
CA GLY A 366 79.62 -6.51 -41.70
C GLY A 366 79.42 -5.09 -42.23
N GLY A 367 78.20 -4.56 -42.11
CA GLY A 367 77.89 -3.13 -42.14
C GLY A 367 77.53 -2.47 -43.49
N ALA A 368 77.77 -3.10 -44.65
CA ALA A 368 77.55 -2.45 -45.96
C ALA A 368 76.61 -3.18 -46.93
N SER A 369 76.40 -4.48 -46.75
CA SER A 369 75.50 -5.25 -47.64
C SER A 369 74.05 -4.90 -47.35
N THR A 370 73.30 -4.57 -48.39
CA THR A 370 71.91 -4.09 -48.28
C THR A 370 70.92 -4.95 -49.04
N TYR A 371 69.65 -4.86 -48.64
CA TYR A 371 68.49 -5.34 -49.38
C TYR A 371 67.49 -4.20 -49.49
N THR A 372 66.52 -4.32 -50.40
CA THR A 372 65.43 -3.36 -50.53
C THR A 372 64.10 -3.95 -50.10
N LEU A 373 63.26 -3.11 -49.50
CA LEU A 373 61.86 -3.38 -49.21
C LEU A 373 60.98 -2.37 -49.97
N GLY A 374 59.83 -2.79 -50.50
CA GLY A 374 58.89 -1.86 -51.13
C GLY A 374 57.51 -2.46 -51.42
N PHE A 375 56.53 -1.58 -51.67
CA PHE A 375 55.13 -1.93 -51.97
C PHE A 375 54.80 -1.80 -53.47
N GLY A 376 55.75 -2.13 -54.36
CA GLY A 376 55.59 -1.97 -55.81
C GLY A 376 55.74 -0.52 -56.32
N GLY A 377 56.27 0.38 -55.49
CA GLY A 377 56.54 1.79 -55.79
C GLY A 377 57.88 2.25 -55.19
N PRO A 378 57.93 3.24 -54.28
CA PRO A 378 59.16 3.62 -53.61
C PRO A 378 59.76 2.43 -52.83
N THR A 379 61.09 2.38 -52.75
CA THR A 379 61.83 1.32 -52.07
C THR A 379 62.73 1.89 -50.97
N ALA A 380 62.76 1.24 -49.81
CA ALA A 380 63.71 1.49 -48.74
C ALA A 380 64.91 0.57 -48.89
N THR A 381 66.13 1.11 -48.83
CA THR A 381 67.37 0.31 -48.78
C THR A 381 67.81 0.18 -47.34
N LEU A 382 68.00 -1.07 -46.87
CA LEU A 382 68.35 -1.40 -45.49
C LEU A 382 69.60 -2.27 -45.46
N THR A 383 70.46 -2.07 -44.47
CA THR A 383 71.57 -3.00 -44.22
C THR A 383 71.01 -4.35 -43.76
N TRP A 384 71.71 -5.43 -44.10
CA TRP A 384 71.29 -6.80 -43.76
C TRP A 384 71.04 -7.03 -42.26
N ASN A 385 71.71 -6.23 -41.41
CA ASN A 385 71.61 -6.27 -39.95
C ASN A 385 70.99 -5.02 -39.34
N ALA A 386 70.23 -4.23 -40.12
CA ALA A 386 69.60 -2.98 -39.70
C ALA A 386 68.93 -3.07 -38.32
N LEU A 387 69.04 -2.00 -37.53
CA LEU A 387 68.29 -1.90 -36.28
C LEU A 387 66.80 -1.71 -36.59
N ASP A 388 65.95 -2.05 -35.62
CA ASP A 388 64.51 -1.77 -35.67
C ASP A 388 64.23 -0.27 -35.92
N THR A 389 64.95 0.62 -35.26
CA THR A 389 64.83 2.09 -35.46
C THR A 389 65.20 2.55 -36.87
N ASP A 390 66.20 1.91 -37.49
CA ASP A 390 66.61 2.23 -38.86
C ASP A 390 65.53 1.79 -39.86
N MET A 391 64.94 0.62 -39.61
CA MET A 391 63.82 0.11 -40.39
C MET A 391 62.59 1.02 -40.25
N GLU A 392 62.18 1.37 -39.03
CA GLU A 392 61.08 2.33 -38.78
C GLU A 392 61.28 3.66 -39.52
N THR A 393 62.50 4.20 -39.46
CA THR A 393 62.85 5.44 -40.17
C THR A 393 62.74 5.29 -41.68
N ALA A 394 63.21 4.17 -42.24
CA ALA A 394 63.13 3.90 -43.67
C ALA A 394 61.67 3.73 -44.14
N PHE A 395 60.82 3.09 -43.34
CA PHE A 395 59.38 2.99 -43.62
C PHE A 395 58.70 4.37 -43.63
N ALA A 396 58.99 5.23 -42.65
CA ALA A 396 58.41 6.56 -42.57
C ALA A 396 58.88 7.51 -43.68
N THR A 397 60.18 7.50 -43.99
CA THR A 397 60.80 8.50 -44.89
C THR A 397 60.92 8.03 -46.33
N SER A 398 61.30 6.78 -46.56
CA SER A 398 61.59 6.25 -47.91
C SER A 398 60.37 5.59 -48.53
N LEU A 399 59.54 4.89 -47.74
CA LEU A 399 58.30 4.26 -48.21
C LEU A 399 57.06 5.13 -48.03
N GLY A 400 57.15 6.23 -47.28
CA GLY A 400 56.02 7.14 -47.02
C GLY A 400 54.93 6.54 -46.15
N VAL A 401 55.23 5.49 -45.38
CA VAL A 401 54.27 4.80 -44.51
C VAL A 401 54.46 5.27 -43.08
N ALA A 402 53.54 6.09 -42.59
CA ALA A 402 53.59 6.64 -41.24
C ALA A 402 53.03 5.67 -40.18
N GLY A 403 53.53 5.80 -38.94
CA GLY A 403 53.08 5.00 -37.80
C GLY A 403 53.40 3.52 -37.95
N VAL A 404 54.65 3.22 -38.31
CA VAL A 404 55.20 1.86 -38.34
C VAL A 404 56.01 1.63 -37.07
N THR A 405 55.83 0.46 -36.46
CA THR A 405 56.66 -0.03 -35.36
C THR A 405 57.29 -1.35 -35.77
N VAL A 406 58.57 -1.54 -35.49
CA VAL A 406 59.32 -2.75 -35.87
C VAL A 406 59.90 -3.41 -34.63
N THR A 407 59.74 -4.73 -34.53
CA THR A 407 60.47 -5.53 -33.54
C THR A 407 61.46 -6.44 -34.24
N ARG A 408 62.69 -6.50 -33.74
CA ARG A 408 63.76 -7.34 -34.28
C ARG A 408 64.16 -8.41 -33.27
N ARG A 409 64.29 -9.66 -33.73
CA ARG A 409 64.79 -10.78 -32.90
C ARG A 409 65.74 -11.68 -33.67
N THR A 410 66.60 -12.40 -32.95
CA THR A 410 67.37 -13.53 -33.49
C THR A 410 66.56 -14.81 -33.29
N ASP A 411 66.56 -15.68 -34.29
CA ASP A 411 65.92 -16.99 -34.24
C ASP A 411 66.74 -17.95 -35.10
N SER A 412 67.56 -18.81 -34.48
CA SER A 412 68.47 -19.70 -35.22
C SER A 412 67.77 -20.77 -36.05
N ALA A 413 66.48 -21.03 -35.80
CA ALA A 413 65.70 -21.99 -36.56
C ALA A 413 65.04 -21.34 -37.78
N VAL A 414 64.48 -20.13 -37.61
CA VAL A 414 63.76 -19.41 -38.69
C VAL A 414 64.70 -18.51 -39.51
N ALA A 415 65.71 -17.93 -38.88
CA ALA A 415 66.71 -17.05 -39.47
C ALA A 415 68.15 -17.44 -39.07
N PRO A 416 68.69 -18.58 -39.55
CA PRO A 416 70.05 -19.00 -39.23
C PRO A 416 71.07 -17.91 -39.55
N GLY A 417 71.86 -17.47 -38.56
CA GLY A 417 72.86 -16.41 -38.70
C GLY A 417 72.31 -15.00 -38.99
N GLY A 418 70.99 -14.80 -38.95
CA GLY A 418 70.34 -13.53 -39.32
C GLY A 418 69.27 -13.06 -38.32
N PHE A 419 68.23 -12.39 -38.82
CA PHE A 419 67.24 -11.68 -38.01
C PHE A 419 65.82 -11.86 -38.54
N VAL A 420 64.85 -11.90 -37.62
CA VAL A 420 63.41 -11.83 -37.90
C VAL A 420 62.92 -10.45 -37.48
N TYR A 421 62.31 -9.74 -38.41
CA TYR A 421 61.67 -8.45 -38.19
C TYR A 421 60.15 -8.63 -38.28
N THR A 422 59.41 -8.08 -37.31
CA THR A 422 57.95 -8.01 -37.37
C THR A 422 57.55 -6.55 -37.44
N ILE A 423 56.77 -6.20 -38.46
CA ILE A 423 56.46 -4.82 -38.85
C ILE A 423 54.97 -4.59 -38.61
N TYR A 424 54.64 -3.64 -37.74
CA TYR A 424 53.27 -3.31 -37.32
C TYR A 424 52.86 -1.95 -37.93
N TYR A 425 51.84 -1.93 -38.78
CA TYR A 425 51.37 -0.70 -39.46
C TYR A 425 50.26 0.03 -38.67
N VAL A 426 50.57 0.47 -37.44
CA VAL A 426 49.58 0.91 -36.42
C VAL A 426 48.78 2.19 -36.73
N GLN A 427 49.18 3.02 -37.70
CA GLN A 427 48.43 4.23 -38.09
C GLN A 427 48.03 4.30 -39.57
N SER A 428 48.27 3.22 -40.34
CA SER A 428 47.92 3.16 -41.75
C SER A 428 46.53 2.56 -41.94
N ILE A 429 45.67 3.24 -42.71
CA ILE A 429 44.27 2.85 -42.92
C ILE A 429 44.22 1.68 -43.91
N GLY A 430 44.01 0.46 -43.41
CA GLY A 430 43.80 -0.74 -44.23
C GLY A 430 45.05 -1.53 -44.56
N SER A 431 44.98 -2.31 -45.64
CA SER A 431 46.17 -2.98 -46.18
C SER A 431 47.03 -1.96 -46.92
N VAL A 432 48.33 -1.94 -46.60
CA VAL A 432 49.36 -1.10 -47.24
C VAL A 432 49.92 -1.73 -48.53
N GLY A 433 49.35 -2.86 -48.96
CA GLY A 433 49.81 -3.63 -50.13
C GLY A 433 50.81 -4.72 -49.76
N THR A 434 51.24 -5.51 -50.74
CA THR A 434 52.21 -6.59 -50.52
C THR A 434 53.62 -6.03 -50.38
N LEU A 435 54.25 -6.24 -49.22
CA LEU A 435 55.66 -5.93 -49.02
C LEU A 435 56.53 -6.92 -49.79
N VAL A 436 57.38 -6.41 -50.67
CA VAL A 436 58.32 -7.20 -51.47
C VAL A 436 59.73 -6.90 -50.99
N ALA A 437 60.49 -7.95 -50.71
CA ALA A 437 61.92 -7.87 -50.49
C ALA A 437 62.69 -8.16 -51.77
N THR A 438 63.81 -7.48 -51.98
CA THR A 438 64.74 -7.80 -53.05
C THR A 438 66.17 -7.69 -52.55
N GLU A 439 66.89 -8.79 -52.65
CA GLU A 439 68.28 -8.92 -52.26
C GLU A 439 69.18 -9.24 -53.46
N THR A 440 70.47 -8.99 -53.30
CA THR A 440 71.53 -9.39 -54.24
C THR A 440 72.54 -10.32 -53.59
N PHE A 441 72.16 -10.95 -52.47
CA PHE A 441 73.02 -11.86 -51.73
C PHE A 441 73.19 -13.19 -52.47
N THR A 442 74.34 -13.83 -52.32
CA THR A 442 74.65 -15.12 -52.96
C THR A 442 74.08 -16.33 -52.23
N THR A 443 74.08 -16.29 -50.90
CA THR A 443 73.82 -17.43 -50.00
C THR A 443 72.79 -17.10 -48.93
N ALA A 444 72.70 -15.82 -48.56
CA ALA A 444 71.66 -15.27 -47.72
C ALA A 444 70.40 -14.97 -48.53
N THR A 445 69.25 -14.98 -47.86
CA THR A 445 67.95 -14.69 -48.49
C THR A 445 67.14 -13.73 -47.62
N VAL A 446 66.31 -12.90 -48.26
CA VAL A 446 65.38 -12.02 -47.57
C VAL A 446 63.97 -12.31 -48.04
N THR A 447 63.11 -12.74 -47.12
CA THR A 447 61.71 -13.03 -47.43
C THR A 447 60.79 -12.12 -46.64
N ALA A 448 59.93 -11.38 -47.33
CA ALA A 448 58.83 -10.63 -46.74
C ALA A 448 57.53 -11.43 -46.87
N THR A 449 56.83 -11.63 -45.76
CA THR A 449 55.57 -12.39 -45.70
C THR A 449 54.51 -11.56 -44.99
N ASN A 450 53.32 -11.44 -45.59
CA ASN A 450 52.18 -10.90 -44.87
C ASN A 450 51.65 -11.94 -43.88
N ILE A 451 51.86 -11.71 -42.59
CA ILE A 451 51.40 -12.62 -41.52
C ILE A 451 50.05 -12.18 -40.94
N ARG A 452 49.64 -10.93 -41.20
CA ARG A 452 48.27 -10.45 -40.93
C ARG A 452 47.85 -9.43 -41.97
N THR A 453 46.74 -9.68 -42.66
CA THR A 453 46.18 -8.73 -43.63
C THR A 453 45.50 -7.57 -42.92
N GLY A 454 45.77 -6.34 -43.37
CA GLY A 454 45.09 -5.14 -42.86
C GLY A 454 43.67 -5.00 -43.41
N THR A 455 42.71 -4.55 -42.60
CA THR A 455 41.33 -4.27 -43.03
C THR A 455 40.88 -2.88 -42.59
N ASN A 456 40.00 -2.25 -43.37
CA ASN A 456 39.38 -0.95 -43.04
C ASN A 456 38.17 -1.09 -42.10
N THR A 457 37.90 -2.30 -41.62
CA THR A 457 36.85 -2.58 -40.65
C THR A 457 37.47 -2.55 -39.27
N ASN A 458 36.82 -1.89 -38.31
CA ASN A 458 37.27 -1.75 -36.91
C ASN A 458 38.34 -0.67 -36.67
N LEU A 459 38.29 0.43 -37.43
CA LEU A 459 39.14 1.60 -37.19
C LEU A 459 38.70 2.37 -35.95
N PHE A 460 39.63 2.52 -35.00
CA PHE A 460 39.52 3.49 -33.94
C PHE A 460 39.79 4.89 -34.51
N SER A 461 38.84 5.81 -34.38
CA SER A 461 38.98 7.20 -34.85
C SER A 461 38.62 8.18 -33.73
N PRO A 462 38.90 9.49 -33.89
CA PRO A 462 38.48 10.51 -32.94
C PRO A 462 36.96 10.56 -32.70
N THR A 463 36.16 9.97 -33.61
CA THR A 463 34.70 9.98 -33.58
C THR A 463 34.08 8.59 -33.50
N LEU A 464 34.89 7.52 -33.49
CA LEU A 464 34.41 6.14 -33.53
C LEU A 464 35.30 5.22 -32.69
N VAL A 465 34.68 4.50 -31.75
CA VAL A 465 35.34 3.44 -30.96
C VAL A 465 34.66 2.10 -31.26
N PRO A 466 35.31 1.20 -32.02
CA PRO A 466 34.80 -0.15 -32.29
C PRO A 466 34.81 -1.00 -31.02
N LEU A 467 33.65 -1.56 -30.65
CA LEU A 467 33.48 -2.34 -29.43
C LEU A 467 33.53 -3.84 -29.72
N ALA A 468 34.16 -4.59 -28.81
CA ALA A 468 34.16 -6.04 -28.79
C ALA A 468 33.61 -6.61 -27.48
N LEU A 469 33.26 -7.89 -27.49
CA LEU A 469 32.82 -8.62 -26.30
C LEU A 469 33.86 -8.49 -25.17
N ALA A 470 33.40 -8.39 -23.92
CA ALA A 470 34.27 -8.33 -22.75
C ALA A 470 35.28 -9.49 -22.69
N THR A 471 34.87 -10.65 -23.18
CA THR A 471 35.59 -11.92 -23.14
C THR A 471 36.44 -12.19 -24.39
N ASP A 472 36.25 -11.43 -25.47
CA ASP A 472 36.88 -11.69 -26.77
C ASP A 472 37.03 -10.39 -27.58
N SER A 473 38.28 -9.99 -27.84
CA SER A 473 38.61 -8.79 -28.60
C SER A 473 38.39 -8.92 -30.12
N THR A 474 38.04 -10.09 -30.63
CA THR A 474 37.86 -10.33 -32.08
C THR A 474 36.40 -10.26 -32.54
N THR A 475 35.45 -10.37 -31.61
CA THR A 475 34.01 -10.38 -31.90
C THR A 475 33.37 -9.02 -31.61
N ALA A 476 32.81 -8.38 -32.64
CA ALA A 476 32.14 -7.08 -32.52
C ALA A 476 30.90 -7.13 -31.62
N THR A 477 30.63 -6.05 -30.91
CA THR A 477 29.42 -5.89 -30.08
C THR A 477 28.89 -4.46 -30.09
N SER A 478 27.71 -4.25 -29.53
CA SER A 478 27.05 -2.95 -29.45
C SER A 478 26.84 -2.52 -28.00
N PHE A 479 27.00 -1.22 -27.75
CA PHE A 479 26.57 -0.61 -26.50
C PHE A 479 25.04 -0.67 -26.40
N LEU A 480 24.50 -1.22 -25.30
CA LEU A 480 23.06 -1.38 -25.12
C LEU A 480 22.40 -0.20 -24.38
N GLY A 481 23.16 0.80 -23.94
CA GLY A 481 22.66 1.97 -23.21
C GLY A 481 22.14 3.09 -24.12
N GLY A 482 21.15 3.86 -23.62
CA GLY A 482 20.49 4.95 -24.36
C GLY A 482 21.13 6.34 -24.17
N GLY A 483 22.43 6.49 -24.47
CA GLY A 483 23.15 7.77 -24.29
C GLY A 483 23.76 8.31 -25.59
N THR A 484 23.70 9.63 -25.80
CA THR A 484 24.41 10.36 -26.87
C THR A 484 25.45 11.31 -26.27
N GLY A 485 26.62 11.49 -26.89
CA GLY A 485 27.61 12.50 -26.48
C GLY A 485 28.55 12.10 -25.33
N LEU A 486 28.87 10.81 -25.20
CA LEU A 486 29.84 10.33 -24.22
C LEU A 486 31.27 10.67 -24.68
N SER A 487 32.04 11.36 -23.84
CA SER A 487 33.46 11.61 -24.09
C SER A 487 34.28 10.35 -23.82
N VAL A 488 34.81 9.73 -24.88
CA VAL A 488 35.71 8.58 -24.78
C VAL A 488 37.12 9.02 -25.14
N PHE A 489 38.10 8.70 -24.30
CA PHE A 489 39.51 9.07 -24.49
C PHE A 489 40.35 7.80 -24.68
N LYS A 490 41.33 7.83 -25.62
CA LYS A 490 42.41 6.83 -25.72
C LYS A 490 43.63 7.38 -24.98
N PRO A 491 43.86 7.04 -23.70
CA PRO A 491 45.09 7.43 -23.03
C PRO A 491 46.25 6.61 -23.60
N ASN A 492 47.28 7.28 -24.12
CA ASN A 492 48.56 6.63 -24.42
C ASN A 492 49.39 6.66 -23.13
N GLY A 493 49.32 5.59 -22.33
CA GLY A 493 49.94 5.52 -21.01
C GLY A 493 49.51 4.27 -20.25
N PHE A 494 50.15 4.01 -19.10
CA PHE A 494 49.74 2.95 -18.19
C PHE A 494 48.62 3.47 -17.29
N LEU A 495 47.48 2.77 -17.29
CA LEU A 495 46.40 3.01 -16.35
C LEU A 495 46.47 1.94 -15.26
N TRP A 496 46.64 2.38 -14.01
CA TRP A 496 46.55 1.52 -12.85
C TRP A 496 45.27 1.80 -12.09
N SER A 497 44.47 0.76 -11.85
CA SER A 497 43.39 0.81 -10.88
C SER A 497 43.92 0.28 -9.55
N VAL A 498 44.01 1.16 -8.56
CA VAL A 498 44.45 0.81 -7.20
C VAL A 498 43.21 0.66 -6.32
N LEU A 499 43.03 -0.53 -5.74
CA LEU A 499 41.96 -0.81 -4.80
C LEU A 499 42.58 -1.08 -3.43
N PHE A 500 42.04 -0.44 -2.40
CA PHE A 500 42.42 -0.74 -1.01
C PHE A 500 41.51 -1.85 -0.48
N ASP A 501 42.11 -2.84 0.15
CA ASP A 501 41.41 -3.99 0.74
C ASP A 501 40.80 -3.67 2.12
N SER A 502 41.37 -2.72 2.87
CA SER A 502 40.99 -2.46 4.27
C SER A 502 40.56 -1.02 4.60
N ASN A 503 40.63 -0.07 3.67
CA ASN A 503 40.34 1.34 3.97
C ASN A 503 38.84 1.64 3.75
N ILE A 504 38.16 2.06 4.83
CA ILE A 504 36.72 2.38 4.84
C ILE A 504 36.53 3.91 4.80
N GLY A 505 35.64 4.41 3.94
CA GLY A 505 35.29 5.83 3.84
C GLY A 505 35.99 6.57 2.69
N ASP A 506 35.87 7.90 2.67
CA ASP A 506 36.52 8.77 1.69
C ASP A 506 38.02 8.86 2.01
N VAL A 507 38.84 8.08 1.29
CA VAL A 507 40.29 8.04 1.47
C VAL A 507 40.90 9.18 0.67
N PRO A 508 41.77 10.01 1.28
CA PRO A 508 42.42 11.08 0.53
C PRO A 508 43.14 10.58 -0.73
N ALA A 509 43.00 11.32 -1.83
CA ALA A 509 43.68 11.07 -3.09
C ALA A 509 45.13 10.64 -2.91
N LEU A 510 45.53 9.58 -3.63
CA LEU A 510 46.94 9.23 -3.75
C LEU A 510 47.70 10.43 -4.33
N ILE A 511 48.86 10.74 -3.75
CA ILE A 511 49.74 11.78 -4.28
C ILE A 511 50.72 11.12 -5.23
N GLY A 512 50.62 11.46 -6.51
CA GLY A 512 51.57 10.99 -7.51
C GLY A 512 52.95 11.63 -7.28
N ALA A 513 53.98 10.81 -7.08
CA ALA A 513 55.37 11.23 -7.09
C ALA A 513 56.08 10.61 -8.29
N THR A 514 56.70 11.44 -9.12
CA THR A 514 57.45 11.00 -10.31
C THR A 514 58.87 11.54 -10.24
N THR A 515 59.84 10.72 -10.64
CA THR A 515 61.26 11.10 -10.80
C THR A 515 61.58 11.57 -12.23
N SER A 516 60.60 11.55 -13.13
CA SER A 516 60.72 11.89 -14.55
C SER A 516 59.87 13.10 -14.90
N THR A 517 60.45 14.06 -15.62
CA THR A 517 59.75 15.23 -16.17
C THR A 517 59.05 14.94 -17.50
N ALA A 518 59.23 13.75 -18.07
CA ALA A 518 58.75 13.40 -19.40
C ALA A 518 57.41 12.62 -19.43
N ALA A 519 56.92 12.16 -18.27
CA ALA A 519 55.66 11.42 -18.16
C ALA A 519 54.82 11.98 -17.00
N PRO A 520 53.75 12.78 -17.26
CA PRO A 520 52.91 13.32 -16.22
C PRO A 520 52.10 12.20 -15.55
N LEU A 521 52.29 12.02 -14.25
CA LEU A 521 51.45 11.14 -13.42
C LEU A 521 50.27 11.96 -12.90
N GLN A 522 49.07 11.65 -13.38
CA GLN A 522 47.83 12.22 -12.87
C GLN A 522 47.09 11.17 -12.03
N VAL A 523 46.73 11.55 -10.81
CA VAL A 523 45.84 10.75 -9.96
C VAL A 523 44.45 11.34 -10.07
N PHE A 524 43.49 10.50 -10.45
CA PHE A 524 42.08 10.83 -10.43
C PHE A 524 41.48 10.18 -9.18
N ASP A 525 40.95 11.01 -8.29
CA ASP A 525 40.27 10.61 -7.06
C ASP A 525 38.80 11.04 -7.11
N ASN A 526 37.94 10.42 -6.29
CA ASN A 526 36.50 10.61 -6.27
C ASN A 526 35.75 10.21 -7.56
N PHE A 527 36.25 9.21 -8.30
CA PHE A 527 35.47 8.58 -9.37
C PHE A 527 34.18 7.93 -8.82
N VAL A 528 34.25 7.43 -7.57
CA VAL A 528 33.13 7.08 -6.69
C VAL A 528 33.48 7.64 -5.32
N GLN A 529 32.72 8.61 -4.81
CA GLN A 529 33.00 9.21 -3.51
C GLN A 529 32.73 8.20 -2.39
N GLY A 530 33.72 7.94 -1.54
CA GLY A 530 33.61 6.97 -0.45
C GLY A 530 32.61 7.42 0.62
N SER A 531 31.59 6.62 0.90
CA SER A 531 30.66 6.88 2.01
C SER A 531 31.08 6.06 3.24
N PRO A 532 31.20 6.67 4.44
CA PRO A 532 31.66 5.96 5.64
C PRO A 532 30.62 5.00 6.23
N SER A 533 29.43 4.87 5.64
CA SER A 533 28.30 4.20 6.28
C SER A 533 27.99 2.83 5.67
N SER A 534 28.45 1.78 6.36
CA SER A 534 28.20 0.36 6.05
C SER A 534 26.88 -0.19 6.60
N ALA A 535 26.07 0.65 7.24
CA ALA A 535 24.80 0.26 7.84
C ALA A 535 23.76 1.38 7.68
N TYR A 536 22.51 1.00 7.42
CA TYR A 536 21.38 1.90 7.56
C TYR A 536 20.70 1.66 8.91
N THR A 537 20.70 2.67 9.78
CA THR A 537 19.92 2.61 11.02
C THR A 537 18.49 3.01 10.72
N ALA A 538 17.60 2.03 10.65
CA ALA A 538 16.16 2.28 10.61
C ALA A 538 15.71 2.87 11.96
N THR A 539 15.35 4.15 11.96
CA THR A 539 14.82 4.86 13.13
C THR A 539 13.29 4.86 13.12
N ASN A 540 12.65 5.14 14.26
CA ASN A 540 11.20 5.11 14.44
C ASN A 540 10.54 3.72 14.28
N LEU A 541 11.32 2.65 14.42
CA LEU A 541 10.75 1.31 14.56
C LEU A 541 10.08 1.17 15.93
N VAL A 542 8.95 0.46 15.98
CA VAL A 542 8.20 0.27 17.22
C VAL A 542 8.91 -0.78 18.08
N PRO A 543 9.29 -0.44 19.34
CA PRO A 543 9.91 -1.41 20.24
C PRO A 543 9.01 -2.63 20.47
N GLY A 544 9.60 -3.83 20.52
CA GLY A 544 8.87 -5.09 20.76
C GLY A 544 8.17 -5.69 19.54
N THR A 545 8.21 -5.05 18.37
CA THR A 545 7.65 -5.59 17.11
C THR A 545 8.75 -6.31 16.30
N PRO A 546 8.59 -7.58 15.90
CA PRO A 546 9.53 -8.26 15.01
C PRO A 546 9.44 -7.71 13.59
N TYR A 547 10.55 -7.16 13.09
CA TYR A 547 10.68 -6.69 11.72
C TYR A 547 11.51 -7.67 10.90
N PHE A 548 11.04 -7.99 9.70
CA PHE A 548 11.76 -8.78 8.71
C PHE A 548 12.32 -7.82 7.65
N MET A 549 13.62 -7.92 7.37
CA MET A 549 14.34 -7.06 6.45
C MET A 549 14.97 -7.89 5.34
N ARG A 550 14.78 -7.46 4.10
CA ARG A 550 15.45 -7.99 2.90
C ARG A 550 15.87 -6.81 2.03
N VAL A 551 16.96 -6.95 1.29
CA VAL A 551 17.52 -5.87 0.47
C VAL A 551 17.57 -6.28 -0.99
N SER A 552 17.36 -5.33 -1.90
CA SER A 552 17.56 -5.49 -3.34
C SER A 552 18.24 -4.24 -3.89
N ALA A 553 19.23 -4.41 -4.76
CA ALA A 553 19.84 -3.29 -5.49
C ALA A 553 18.94 -2.85 -6.66
N SER A 554 18.92 -1.55 -6.98
CA SER A 554 18.20 -1.03 -8.15
C SER A 554 18.96 0.11 -8.85
N THR A 555 18.96 0.08 -10.17
CA THR A 555 19.59 1.08 -11.06
C THR A 555 18.52 1.80 -11.89
N ALA A 556 18.94 2.72 -12.77
CA ALA A 556 18.05 3.35 -13.75
C ALA A 556 17.47 2.37 -14.78
N ILE A 557 17.95 1.12 -14.82
CA ILE A 557 17.60 0.10 -15.81
C ILE A 557 16.73 -1.01 -15.20
N GLY A 558 16.72 -1.18 -13.86
CA GLY A 558 15.88 -2.18 -13.19
C GLY A 558 16.27 -2.48 -11.75
N GLN A 559 15.56 -3.42 -11.12
CA GLN A 559 15.75 -3.88 -9.74
C GLN A 559 16.16 -5.36 -9.72
N SER A 560 17.13 -5.70 -8.87
CA SER A 560 17.61 -7.07 -8.65
C SER A 560 16.65 -7.89 -7.76
N PRO A 561 16.80 -9.23 -7.71
CA PRO A 561 16.11 -10.05 -6.72
C PRO A 561 16.45 -9.66 -5.27
N PHE A 562 15.51 -9.85 -4.35
CA PHE A 562 15.74 -9.58 -2.92
C PHE A 562 16.64 -10.64 -2.27
N SER A 563 17.42 -10.22 -1.27
CA SER A 563 18.15 -11.11 -0.37
C SER A 563 17.22 -12.02 0.43
N ALA A 564 17.78 -13.03 1.10
CA ALA A 564 17.08 -13.72 2.19
C ALA A 564 16.66 -12.70 3.27
N ALA A 565 15.52 -12.93 3.91
CA ALA A 565 15.00 -12.07 4.96
C ALA A 565 15.70 -12.36 6.30
N ASN A 566 16.20 -11.33 6.96
CA ASN A 566 16.67 -11.38 8.34
C ASN A 566 15.64 -10.74 9.28
N THR A 567 15.64 -11.12 10.56
CA THR A 567 14.66 -10.61 11.54
C THR A 567 15.34 -9.92 12.72
N ILE A 568 14.71 -8.86 13.24
CA ILE A 568 15.14 -8.16 14.46
C ILE A 568 13.92 -7.62 15.22
N VAL A 569 13.99 -7.62 16.55
CA VAL A 569 13.01 -6.98 17.44
C VAL A 569 13.68 -5.75 18.08
N PRO A 570 13.34 -4.52 17.69
CA PRO A 570 13.93 -3.30 18.24
C PRO A 570 13.55 -3.11 19.72
N SER A 571 14.46 -2.54 20.50
CA SER A 571 14.26 -2.18 21.91
C SER A 571 14.60 -0.71 22.10
N SER A 572 13.81 0.03 22.89
CA SER A 572 14.09 1.43 23.24
C SER A 572 14.78 1.54 24.60
N VAL A 573 15.53 2.62 24.82
CA VAL A 573 16.07 2.95 26.15
C VAL A 573 14.89 3.16 27.10
N PRO A 574 14.82 2.46 28.25
CA PRO A 574 13.79 2.69 29.25
C PRO A 574 13.84 4.14 29.73
N ASN A 575 12.69 4.79 29.87
CA ASN A 575 12.64 6.12 30.46
C ASN A 575 13.24 6.08 31.88
N ALA A 576 13.94 7.15 32.29
CA ALA A 576 14.44 7.28 33.65
C ALA A 576 13.28 7.02 34.64
N PRO A 577 13.50 6.28 35.74
CA PRO A 577 12.46 5.98 36.70
C PRO A 577 11.82 7.28 37.18
N GLN A 578 10.55 7.50 36.83
CA GLN A 578 9.78 8.62 37.36
C GLN A 578 8.93 8.10 38.52
N ASN A 579 8.98 8.83 39.65
CA ASN A 579 8.48 8.45 40.97
C ASN A 579 9.40 7.57 41.83
N PHE A 580 10.69 7.90 41.89
CA PHE A 580 11.48 7.50 43.06
C PHE A 580 10.98 8.30 44.28
N LYS A 581 10.37 7.60 45.25
CA LYS A 581 10.07 8.14 46.56
C LYS A 581 10.89 7.37 47.60
N ALA A 582 12.03 7.91 47.99
CA ALA A 582 12.64 7.54 49.27
C ALA A 582 11.71 8.07 50.37
N GLY A 583 11.08 7.16 51.11
CA GLY A 583 10.34 7.53 52.31
C GLY A 583 11.32 7.98 53.40
N TYR A 584 11.00 9.06 54.10
CA TYR A 584 11.66 9.41 55.35
C TYR A 584 11.29 8.36 56.39
N ASP A 585 12.29 7.61 56.85
CA ASP A 585 12.16 6.74 58.02
C ASP A 585 12.19 7.64 59.27
N LEU A 586 11.11 7.59 60.06
CA LEU A 586 11.08 8.23 61.37
C LEU A 586 11.88 7.34 62.32
N PHE A 587 13.15 7.71 62.43
CA PHE A 587 14.11 7.28 63.42
C PHE A 587 13.49 7.15 64.82
N ALA A 588 13.12 5.94 65.19
CA ALA A 588 13.21 5.49 66.58
C ALA A 588 14.61 4.91 66.74
N ASN A 589 15.43 5.64 67.49
CA ASN A 589 16.73 5.25 68.03
C ASN A 589 16.67 3.80 68.60
N GLU A 590 17.65 2.91 68.43
CA GLU A 590 19.07 3.19 68.31
C GLU A 590 19.90 1.91 68.04
N ILE A 591 21.04 2.11 67.36
CA ILE A 591 22.28 1.33 67.41
C ILE A 591 22.31 -0.06 66.73
N GLN A 592 22.80 0.02 65.48
CA GLN A 592 24.09 -0.51 65.05
C GLN A 592 24.20 -2.02 64.81
N VAL A 593 24.47 -2.37 63.55
CA VAL A 593 25.67 -3.09 63.08
C VAL A 593 25.39 -3.62 61.67
N VAL A 594 26.24 -3.22 60.72
CA VAL A 594 26.34 -3.87 59.41
C VAL A 594 26.77 -5.31 59.62
N LYS A 595 25.88 -6.25 59.32
CA LYS A 595 26.22 -7.68 59.16
C LYS A 595 25.91 -8.08 57.72
N THR A 596 26.97 -8.13 56.93
CA THR A 596 27.00 -8.85 55.65
C THR A 596 26.80 -10.34 55.93
N ALA A 597 25.69 -10.90 55.45
CA ALA A 597 25.57 -12.32 55.19
C ALA A 597 25.29 -12.48 53.70
N ALA A 598 26.26 -13.07 53.01
CA ALA A 598 26.27 -13.23 51.59
C ALA A 598 25.26 -14.30 51.12
N LYS A 599 24.79 -14.09 49.88
CA LYS A 599 24.62 -15.12 48.85
C LYS A 599 23.46 -16.11 49.03
N HIS A 600 22.39 -15.91 48.27
CA HIS A 600 22.23 -16.66 47.01
C HIS A 600 21.09 -16.06 46.17
N VAL A 601 21.42 -15.83 44.91
CA VAL A 601 20.56 -15.39 43.82
C VAL A 601 19.35 -16.33 43.69
N LEU A 602 18.17 -15.76 43.46
CA LEU A 602 17.18 -16.23 42.48
C LEU A 602 16.22 -15.08 42.21
N GLU A 603 16.65 -14.18 41.33
CA GLU A 603 15.82 -13.14 40.74
C GLU A 603 15.05 -13.76 39.56
N VAL A 604 13.75 -13.98 39.74
CA VAL A 604 12.84 -14.18 38.61
C VAL A 604 12.32 -12.79 38.23
N GLN A 605 12.99 -12.14 37.28
CA GLN A 605 12.46 -10.96 36.61
C GLN A 605 11.46 -11.41 35.55
N GLN A 606 10.17 -11.35 35.91
CA GLN A 606 9.11 -11.42 34.93
C GLN A 606 8.98 -10.04 34.27
N VAL A 607 9.51 -9.92 33.05
CA VAL A 607 9.32 -8.73 32.21
C VAL A 607 7.90 -8.79 31.64
N THR A 608 7.05 -7.84 32.03
CA THR A 608 5.77 -7.58 31.34
C THR A 608 5.96 -6.36 30.45
N THR A 609 5.99 -6.58 29.13
CA THR A 609 5.95 -5.50 28.12
C THR A 609 4.49 -5.16 27.82
N THR A 610 4.05 -3.95 28.16
CA THR A 610 2.77 -3.43 27.66
C THR A 610 2.97 -2.84 26.26
N ALA A 611 2.29 -3.42 25.26
CA ALA A 611 2.27 -2.92 23.89
C ALA A 611 1.29 -1.73 23.75
N ALA A 612 1.60 -0.79 22.85
CA ALA A 612 0.69 0.29 22.49
C ALA A 612 -0.44 -0.22 21.58
N VAL A 613 -1.67 0.20 21.88
CA VAL A 613 -2.92 -0.20 21.23
C VAL A 613 -2.98 0.27 19.78
N ILE A 614 -3.24 -0.65 18.84
CA ILE A 614 -3.61 -0.36 17.45
C ILE A 614 -5.13 -0.54 17.34
N SER A 615 -5.87 0.51 17.01
CA SER A 615 -7.33 0.44 16.89
C SER A 615 -7.75 -0.13 15.53
N GLU A 616 -8.67 -1.09 15.53
CA GLU A 616 -9.27 -1.70 14.32
C GLU A 616 -10.64 -1.08 14.00
N VAL A 617 -10.98 -0.93 12.72
CA VAL A 617 -12.23 -0.31 12.23
C VAL A 617 -12.96 -1.26 11.28
N GLN A 618 -14.23 -1.55 11.56
CA GLN A 618 -15.13 -2.29 10.66
C GLN A 618 -16.39 -1.48 10.33
N THR A 619 -16.76 -1.37 9.05
CA THR A 619 -17.93 -0.60 8.60
C THR A 619 -19.10 -1.52 8.24
N LEU A 620 -20.29 -1.24 8.77
CA LEU A 620 -21.56 -1.89 8.46
C LEU A 620 -22.41 -0.97 7.57
N THR A 621 -22.83 -1.43 6.39
CA THR A 621 -23.71 -0.65 5.50
C THR A 621 -25.07 -1.31 5.38
N THR A 622 -26.14 -0.50 5.40
CA THR A 622 -27.52 -0.96 5.22
C THR A 622 -28.31 -0.05 4.29
N THR A 623 -29.15 -0.68 3.47
CA THR A 623 -30.08 -0.02 2.57
C THR A 623 -31.49 -0.53 2.84
N ALA A 624 -32.45 0.38 2.96
CA ALA A 624 -33.86 0.06 3.20
C ALA A 624 -34.73 0.73 2.12
N THR A 625 -35.65 -0.02 1.52
CA THR A 625 -36.60 0.51 0.54
C THR A 625 -37.92 0.94 1.19
N GLN A 626 -38.43 2.10 0.76
CA GLN A 626 -39.69 2.76 1.14
C GLN A 626 -39.90 3.05 2.64
N CYS A 627 -40.30 4.30 2.89
CA CYS A 627 -40.50 4.95 4.19
C CYS A 627 -41.70 4.42 5.01
N SER A 628 -42.06 3.14 4.84
CA SER A 628 -42.95 2.39 5.74
C SER A 628 -42.20 1.34 6.57
N LEU A 629 -40.93 1.06 6.23
CA LEU A 629 -40.07 0.06 6.87
C LEU A 629 -38.72 0.71 7.23
N CYS A 630 -38.76 1.75 8.06
CA CYS A 630 -37.53 2.26 8.70
C CYS A 630 -36.89 1.13 9.52
N ILE A 631 -35.56 1.10 9.61
CA ILE A 631 -34.87 0.28 10.62
C ILE A 631 -35.32 0.82 11.98
N ALA A 632 -36.28 0.15 12.60
CA ALA A 632 -36.81 0.48 13.91
C ALA A 632 -36.33 -0.58 14.90
N GLY A 633 -35.63 -0.15 15.94
CA GLY A 633 -35.06 -1.04 16.95
C GLY A 633 -33.72 -0.53 17.46
N ASN A 634 -33.26 -1.12 18.56
CA ASN A 634 -31.94 -0.83 19.13
C ASN A 634 -30.93 -1.79 18.52
N ILE A 635 -29.87 -1.26 17.92
CA ILE A 635 -28.69 -2.04 17.50
C ILE A 635 -27.82 -2.23 18.73
N ALA A 636 -27.43 -3.47 19.04
CA ALA A 636 -26.56 -3.78 20.17
C ALA A 636 -25.32 -4.54 19.69
N PHE A 637 -24.14 -4.00 19.98
CA PHE A 637 -22.86 -4.70 19.89
C PHE A 637 -22.62 -5.47 21.18
N ARG A 638 -22.18 -6.74 21.10
CA ARG A 638 -22.01 -7.61 22.27
C ARG A 638 -20.76 -8.46 22.15
N GLN A 639 -19.90 -8.39 23.16
CA GLN A 639 -18.91 -9.43 23.44
C GLN A 639 -19.48 -10.33 24.54
N PRO A 640 -19.79 -11.60 24.26
CA PRO A 640 -20.34 -12.49 25.28
C PRO A 640 -19.28 -12.80 26.33
N THR A 641 -19.65 -12.70 27.62
CA THR A 641 -18.78 -13.18 28.70
C THR A 641 -18.59 -14.69 28.57
N VAL A 642 -17.35 -15.15 28.66
CA VAL A 642 -16.97 -16.56 28.70
C VAL A 642 -16.31 -16.85 30.03
N GLN A 643 -16.96 -17.69 30.84
CA GLN A 643 -16.41 -18.16 32.09
C GLN A 643 -15.92 -19.60 31.94
N VAL A 644 -14.73 -19.88 32.46
CA VAL A 644 -14.06 -21.17 32.34
C VAL A 644 -13.97 -21.82 33.72
N ILE A 645 -14.50 -23.03 33.84
CA ILE A 645 -14.41 -23.86 35.05
C ILE A 645 -13.43 -25.01 34.78
N THR A 646 -12.36 -25.07 35.54
CA THR A 646 -11.32 -26.11 35.41
C THR A 646 -11.36 -27.05 36.61
N VAL A 647 -11.47 -28.33 36.32
CA VAL A 647 -11.27 -29.43 37.27
C VAL A 647 -9.93 -30.06 36.96
N SER A 648 -9.04 -30.15 37.95
CA SER A 648 -7.74 -30.80 37.81
C SER A 648 -7.31 -31.51 39.09
N ALA A 649 -6.44 -32.50 38.97
CA ALA A 649 -5.90 -33.25 40.10
C ALA A 649 -4.45 -33.70 39.85
N LEU A 650 -3.73 -33.99 40.93
CA LEU A 650 -2.37 -34.53 40.88
C LEU A 650 -2.34 -36.04 40.66
N GLY A 651 -3.50 -36.70 40.66
CA GLY A 651 -3.67 -38.12 40.36
C GLY A 651 -5.10 -38.41 39.89
N PRO A 652 -5.37 -39.62 39.35
CA PRO A 652 -6.69 -39.99 38.84
C PRO A 652 -7.80 -39.75 39.87
N ILE A 653 -8.88 -39.08 39.47
CA ILE A 653 -10.06 -38.92 40.33
C ILE A 653 -10.82 -40.25 40.36
N VAL A 654 -10.90 -40.87 41.53
CA VAL A 654 -11.46 -42.20 41.77
C VAL A 654 -12.70 -42.06 42.66
N GLY A 655 -13.81 -41.57 42.09
CA GLY A 655 -15.05 -41.37 42.82
C GLY A 655 -16.08 -40.54 42.07
N SER A 656 -17.29 -40.44 42.63
CA SER A 656 -18.41 -39.65 42.11
C SER A 656 -18.46 -38.24 42.71
N GLY A 657 -17.30 -37.60 42.89
CA GLY A 657 -17.21 -36.27 43.49
C GLY A 657 -18.00 -35.23 42.69
N THR A 658 -18.60 -34.26 43.40
CA THR A 658 -19.47 -33.25 42.80
C THR A 658 -19.14 -31.85 43.28
N PHE A 659 -19.45 -30.84 42.48
CA PHE A 659 -19.37 -29.42 42.83
C PHE A 659 -20.64 -28.68 42.41
N GLN A 660 -20.88 -27.50 42.97
CA GLN A 660 -21.95 -26.59 42.55
C GLN A 660 -21.36 -25.32 41.94
N LEU A 661 -22.10 -24.73 41.01
CA LEU A 661 -21.85 -23.37 40.52
C LEU A 661 -22.91 -22.45 41.11
N VAL A 662 -22.47 -21.33 41.68
CA VAL A 662 -23.34 -20.29 42.23
C VAL A 662 -23.28 -19.09 41.31
N PHE A 663 -24.43 -18.75 40.74
CA PHE A 663 -24.65 -17.56 39.95
C PHE A 663 -25.14 -16.41 40.86
N THR A 664 -24.53 -15.24 40.71
CA THR A 664 -25.01 -14.01 41.37
C THR A 664 -25.62 -13.12 40.30
N ASP A 665 -26.94 -12.96 40.33
CA ASP A 665 -27.65 -12.11 39.38
C ASP A 665 -27.58 -10.65 39.85
N THR A 666 -27.56 -9.69 38.93
CA THR A 666 -27.60 -8.27 39.25
C THR A 666 -28.96 -7.72 38.86
N VAL A 667 -29.86 -7.57 39.83
CA VAL A 667 -31.23 -7.12 39.58
C VAL A 667 -31.50 -5.78 40.25
N ALA A 668 -32.19 -4.89 39.55
CA ALA A 668 -32.61 -3.61 40.09
C ALA A 668 -33.54 -3.83 41.30
N ASN A 669 -33.29 -3.12 42.41
CA ASN A 669 -34.19 -3.13 43.56
C ASN A 669 -35.56 -2.53 43.15
N ALA A 670 -36.66 -3.12 43.64
CA ALA A 670 -38.02 -2.64 43.40
C ALA A 670 -38.31 -1.28 44.06
N VAL A 671 -37.39 -0.75 44.88
CA VAL A 671 -37.47 0.58 45.49
C VAL A 671 -36.85 1.62 44.54
N PRO A 672 -37.47 2.80 44.32
CA PRO A 672 -37.05 3.78 43.31
C PRO A 672 -35.84 4.63 43.75
N ASN A 673 -34.82 3.99 44.31
CA ASN A 673 -33.58 4.62 44.78
C ASN A 673 -32.34 4.18 43.99
N GLY A 674 -32.51 3.38 42.92
CA GLY A 674 -31.42 2.97 42.04
C GLY A 674 -30.43 1.99 42.65
N GLN A 675 -30.78 1.38 43.80
CA GLN A 675 -29.94 0.39 44.46
C GLN A 675 -30.02 -0.96 43.71
N LEU A 676 -28.88 -1.63 43.51
CA LEU A 676 -28.83 -2.98 42.95
C LEU A 676 -28.94 -4.03 44.06
N THR A 677 -29.58 -5.16 43.74
CA THR A 677 -29.63 -6.36 44.60
C THR A 677 -28.96 -7.53 43.90
N TYR A 678 -28.37 -8.42 44.70
CA TYR A 678 -27.50 -9.49 44.21
C TYR A 678 -27.97 -10.88 44.68
N PRO A 679 -29.14 -11.38 44.21
CA PRO A 679 -29.61 -12.71 44.57
C PRO A 679 -28.66 -13.78 44.02
N THR A 680 -28.48 -14.85 44.80
CA THR A 680 -27.60 -15.96 44.44
C THR A 680 -28.41 -17.22 44.16
N TYR A 681 -28.00 -17.98 43.15
CA TYR A 681 -28.66 -19.20 42.69
C TYR A 681 -27.61 -20.30 42.54
N ALA A 682 -27.78 -21.41 43.26
CA ALA A 682 -26.87 -22.55 43.20
C ALA A 682 -27.45 -23.68 42.33
N THR A 683 -26.62 -24.25 41.46
CA THR A 683 -27.00 -25.45 40.70
C THR A 683 -27.25 -26.65 41.61
N ALA A 684 -27.99 -27.66 41.14
CA ALA A 684 -27.86 -28.98 41.73
C ALA A 684 -26.39 -29.47 41.65
N PRO A 685 -25.94 -30.41 42.52
CA PRO A 685 -24.57 -30.94 42.45
C PRO A 685 -24.24 -31.50 41.07
N ILE A 686 -23.12 -31.04 40.49
CA ILE A 686 -22.62 -31.41 39.17
C ILE A 686 -21.44 -32.36 39.37
N ALA A 687 -21.47 -33.52 38.70
CA ALA A 687 -20.36 -34.46 38.74
C ALA A 687 -19.08 -33.85 38.13
N TRP A 688 -17.92 -34.14 38.72
CA TRP A 688 -16.62 -33.63 38.25
C TRP A 688 -16.34 -33.95 36.76
N ASN A 689 -16.89 -35.06 36.26
CA ASN A 689 -16.76 -35.55 34.89
C ASN A 689 -18.02 -35.34 34.03
N ALA A 690 -18.94 -34.47 34.45
CA ALA A 690 -20.19 -34.22 33.72
C ALA A 690 -19.94 -33.86 32.25
N LEU A 691 -20.89 -34.21 31.37
CA LEU A 691 -20.90 -33.75 29.99
C LEU A 691 -21.26 -32.27 29.92
N ALA A 692 -20.83 -31.58 28.85
CA ALA A 692 -21.16 -30.16 28.61
C ALA A 692 -22.68 -29.90 28.67
N GLN A 693 -23.48 -30.83 28.10
CA GLN A 693 -24.93 -30.74 28.12
C GLN A 693 -25.51 -30.86 29.53
N THR A 694 -24.97 -31.74 30.38
CA THR A 694 -25.40 -31.90 31.78
C THR A 694 -25.13 -30.63 32.59
N LEU A 695 -23.96 -30.00 32.38
CA LEU A 695 -23.63 -28.73 33.01
C LEU A 695 -24.54 -27.60 32.50
N LYS A 696 -24.79 -27.53 31.18
CA LYS A 696 -25.74 -26.58 30.59
C LYS A 696 -27.12 -26.73 31.22
N THR A 697 -27.64 -27.96 31.31
CA THR A 697 -28.95 -28.24 31.93
C THR A 697 -29.00 -27.79 33.39
N ALA A 698 -27.94 -28.05 34.17
CA ALA A 698 -27.86 -27.62 35.56
C ALA A 698 -27.90 -26.10 35.74
N LEU A 699 -27.25 -25.33 34.85
CA LEU A 699 -27.31 -23.87 34.84
C LEU A 699 -28.67 -23.35 34.37
N THR A 700 -29.25 -23.93 33.31
CA THR A 700 -30.57 -23.52 32.79
C THR A 700 -31.74 -23.88 33.72
N ALA A 701 -31.51 -24.72 34.74
CA ALA A 701 -32.48 -25.01 35.79
C ALA A 701 -32.57 -23.88 36.83
N LEU A 702 -31.60 -22.95 36.85
CA LEU A 702 -31.68 -21.75 37.67
C LEU A 702 -32.70 -20.79 37.05
N ALA A 703 -33.62 -20.28 37.86
CA ALA A 703 -34.70 -19.39 37.43
C ALA A 703 -34.28 -18.20 36.53
N PRO A 704 -33.06 -17.63 36.65
CA PRO A 704 -32.64 -16.54 35.76
C PRO A 704 -32.34 -16.99 34.32
N PHE A 705 -31.93 -18.24 34.07
CA PHE A 705 -31.45 -18.69 32.76
C PHE A 705 -32.50 -19.44 31.94
N THR A 706 -32.42 -19.28 30.62
CA THR A 706 -33.13 -20.10 29.62
C THR A 706 -32.13 -20.84 28.74
N ALA A 707 -32.59 -21.84 27.97
CA ALA A 707 -31.73 -22.65 27.12
C ALA A 707 -31.01 -21.86 26.00
N SER A 708 -31.59 -20.72 25.59
CA SER A 708 -31.01 -19.79 24.62
C SER A 708 -29.99 -18.84 25.24
N ASP A 709 -29.89 -18.74 26.58
CA ASP A 709 -29.00 -17.78 27.22
C ASP A 709 -27.55 -18.27 27.33
N LEU A 710 -27.32 -19.58 27.18
CA LEU A 710 -26.04 -20.23 27.48
C LEU A 710 -25.57 -21.17 26.36
N VAL A 711 -24.29 -21.10 26.04
CA VAL A 711 -23.57 -22.13 25.28
C VAL A 711 -22.50 -22.72 26.19
N VAL A 712 -22.43 -24.05 26.31
CA VAL A 712 -21.43 -24.73 27.14
C VAL A 712 -20.64 -25.71 26.29
N THR A 713 -19.32 -25.63 26.37
CA THR A 713 -18.41 -26.61 25.78
C THR A 713 -17.56 -27.25 26.87
N ARG A 714 -17.04 -28.46 26.60
CA ARG A 714 -16.16 -29.18 27.51
C ARG A 714 -15.00 -29.80 26.75
N THR A 715 -13.80 -29.64 27.27
CA THR A 715 -12.58 -30.29 26.77
C THR A 715 -11.90 -31.10 27.87
N GLY A 716 -11.10 -32.07 27.46
CA GLY A 716 -10.39 -33.00 28.33
C GLY A 716 -10.94 -34.43 28.29
N ASP A 717 -10.13 -35.35 28.82
CA ASP A 717 -10.37 -36.79 28.82
C ASP A 717 -10.03 -37.46 30.18
N ALA A 718 -9.74 -36.67 31.21
CA ALA A 718 -9.24 -37.13 32.50
C ALA A 718 -7.93 -37.95 32.45
N SER A 719 -7.16 -37.83 31.37
CA SER A 719 -5.79 -38.34 31.30
C SER A 719 -4.80 -37.42 32.00
N VAL A 720 -3.56 -37.88 32.12
CA VAL A 720 -2.44 -37.06 32.65
C VAL A 720 -2.22 -35.77 31.84
N ASN A 721 -2.53 -35.77 30.54
CA ASN A 721 -2.39 -34.60 29.66
C ASN A 721 -3.40 -33.50 30.00
N PHE A 722 -4.55 -33.87 30.55
CA PHE A 722 -5.58 -32.95 31.04
C PHE A 722 -5.62 -32.90 32.58
N LYS A 723 -4.48 -33.21 33.24
CA LYS A 723 -4.34 -33.18 34.70
C LYS A 723 -5.44 -33.96 35.41
N TYR A 724 -5.81 -35.11 34.86
CA TYR A 724 -6.86 -35.98 35.39
C TYR A 724 -8.23 -35.33 35.57
N GLY A 725 -8.55 -34.27 34.81
CA GLY A 725 -9.84 -33.58 34.86
C GLY A 725 -10.34 -33.02 33.53
N TYR A 726 -11.13 -31.94 33.60
CA TYR A 726 -11.86 -31.34 32.48
C TYR A 726 -11.92 -29.82 32.57
N VAL A 727 -12.07 -29.16 31.42
CA VAL A 727 -12.27 -27.72 31.30
C VAL A 727 -13.62 -27.46 30.65
N PHE A 728 -14.47 -26.67 31.31
CA PHE A 728 -15.78 -26.26 30.81
C PHE A 728 -15.76 -24.77 30.46
N ALA A 729 -16.15 -24.43 29.23
CA ALA A 729 -16.32 -23.04 28.80
C ALA A 729 -17.81 -22.71 28.71
N ILE A 730 -18.26 -21.72 29.49
CA ILE A 730 -19.64 -21.27 29.60
C ILE A 730 -19.75 -19.88 28.99
N THR A 731 -20.45 -19.76 27.87
CA THR A 731 -20.64 -18.51 27.13
C THR A 731 -22.05 -17.98 27.36
N PHE A 732 -22.17 -16.75 27.85
CA PHE A 732 -23.44 -16.06 28.07
C PHE A 732 -23.83 -15.30 26.80
N VAL A 733 -24.86 -15.78 26.10
CA VAL A 733 -25.32 -15.23 24.80
C VAL A 733 -26.71 -14.60 24.86
N GLY A 734 -27.41 -14.77 25.98
CA GLY A 734 -28.78 -14.28 26.19
C GLY A 734 -28.91 -12.77 26.34
N ASN A 735 -30.02 -12.21 25.85
CA ASN A 735 -30.28 -10.75 25.90
C ASN A 735 -30.37 -10.18 27.32
N ARG A 736 -30.72 -11.01 28.32
CA ARG A 736 -30.82 -10.63 29.74
C ARG A 736 -29.45 -10.46 30.42
N TYR A 737 -28.40 -11.03 29.83
CA TYR A 737 -27.02 -11.03 30.36
C TYR A 737 -26.09 -10.27 29.42
N ALA A 738 -26.58 -9.14 28.91
CA ALA A 738 -25.89 -8.24 28.00
C ALA A 738 -24.79 -7.45 28.73
N GLY A 739 -23.60 -8.02 28.90
CA GLY A 739 -22.47 -7.33 29.54
C GLY A 739 -21.64 -8.26 30.42
N GLU A 740 -20.76 -7.70 31.24
CA GLU A 740 -19.94 -8.47 32.18
C GLU A 740 -20.82 -9.19 33.20
N VAL A 741 -20.80 -10.52 33.15
CA VAL A 741 -21.50 -11.38 34.11
C VAL A 741 -20.56 -11.68 35.27
N LEU A 742 -21.03 -11.46 36.51
CA LEU A 742 -20.23 -11.74 37.72
C LEU A 742 -19.69 -13.18 37.71
N PRO A 743 -18.45 -13.41 38.21
CA PRO A 743 -17.84 -14.73 38.30
C PRO A 743 -18.76 -15.77 38.96
N LEU A 744 -18.94 -16.91 38.29
CA LEU A 744 -19.57 -18.10 38.86
C LEU A 744 -18.69 -18.60 40.00
N ARG A 745 -19.28 -18.72 41.19
CA ARG A 745 -18.56 -19.20 42.36
C ARG A 745 -18.68 -20.71 42.46
N ILE A 746 -17.55 -21.39 42.63
CA ILE A 746 -17.52 -22.84 42.82
C ILE A 746 -17.73 -23.17 44.30
N GLN A 747 -18.60 -24.12 44.61
CA GLN A 747 -18.74 -24.70 45.94
C GLN A 747 -18.53 -26.21 45.89
N ASP A 748 -17.72 -26.74 46.80
CA ASP A 748 -17.55 -28.17 47.04
C ASP A 748 -17.58 -28.46 48.55
N VAL A 749 -17.24 -29.69 48.95
CA VAL A 749 -17.22 -30.10 50.37
C VAL A 749 -16.04 -29.55 51.18
N THR A 750 -15.03 -28.96 50.51
CA THR A 750 -13.76 -28.50 51.09
C THR A 750 -13.54 -26.98 51.03
N THR A 751 -14.31 -26.24 50.22
CA THR A 751 -14.13 -24.79 49.97
C THR A 751 -14.43 -23.86 51.15
N ALA A 752 -14.57 -24.38 52.37
CA ALA A 752 -14.63 -23.60 53.60
C ALA A 752 -13.37 -23.82 54.45
N ALA A 753 -12.19 -23.29 54.05
CA ALA A 753 -11.07 -23.06 54.97
C ALA A 753 -9.83 -22.32 54.42
N THR A 754 -9.49 -22.37 53.13
CA THR A 754 -8.14 -21.96 52.67
C THR A 754 -8.04 -20.72 51.79
N VAL A 755 -9.16 -20.12 51.39
CA VAL A 755 -9.17 -18.83 50.68
C VAL A 755 -9.89 -17.80 51.56
N ALA A 756 -9.26 -16.65 51.80
CA ALA A 756 -9.84 -15.54 52.55
C ALA A 756 -11.00 -14.91 51.76
N CYS A 757 -12.13 -15.61 51.66
CA CYS A 757 -13.39 -15.10 51.13
C CYS A 757 -14.47 -15.26 52.22
N PRO A 758 -14.87 -14.16 52.89
CA PRO A 758 -15.84 -14.18 53.99
C PRO A 758 -17.26 -14.70 53.62
N ALA A 759 -17.53 -15.03 52.35
CA ALA A 759 -18.84 -15.44 51.84
C ALA A 759 -18.84 -16.84 51.17
N CYS A 760 -17.75 -17.60 51.21
CA CYS A 760 -17.69 -18.96 50.66
C CYS A 760 -18.16 -20.00 51.69
N THR A 761 -19.40 -20.46 51.56
CA THR A 761 -19.92 -21.63 52.31
C THR A 761 -19.64 -22.94 51.58
N ALA A 762 -19.32 -24.00 52.33
CA ALA A 762 -19.19 -25.36 51.81
C ALA A 762 -20.55 -25.88 51.29
N CYS A 763 -20.51 -26.69 50.24
CA CYS A 763 -21.67 -27.34 49.68
C CYS A 763 -22.01 -28.61 50.51
N ALA A 764 -22.99 -28.51 51.41
CA ALA A 764 -23.43 -29.64 52.24
C ALA A 764 -24.08 -30.79 51.45
N ALA A 765 -24.53 -30.53 50.22
CA ALA A 765 -25.14 -31.52 49.32
C ALA A 765 -24.13 -32.17 48.36
N CYS A 766 -22.87 -31.73 48.36
CA CYS A 766 -21.85 -32.23 47.45
C CYS A 766 -21.18 -33.49 48.00
N THR A 767 -20.73 -34.37 47.11
CA THR A 767 -19.86 -35.50 47.44
C THR A 767 -18.40 -35.11 47.27
N ALA A 768 -17.54 -35.54 48.19
CA ALA A 768 -16.10 -35.25 48.13
C ALA A 768 -15.44 -35.77 46.86
N ILE A 769 -14.57 -34.96 46.26
CA ILE A 769 -13.69 -35.41 45.18
C ILE A 769 -12.53 -36.19 45.80
N THR A 770 -12.44 -37.48 45.46
CA THR A 770 -11.38 -38.38 45.93
C THR A 770 -10.43 -38.70 44.79
N THR A 771 -9.14 -38.68 45.06
CA THR A 771 -8.07 -39.00 44.10
C THR A 771 -7.33 -40.25 44.54
N LEU A 772 -6.76 -40.96 43.57
CA LEU A 772 -5.95 -42.14 43.82
C LEU A 772 -4.72 -41.73 44.64
N GLY A 773 -4.56 -42.31 45.83
CA GLY A 773 -3.48 -41.97 46.74
C GLY A 773 -3.70 -40.69 47.57
N ASN A 774 -4.92 -40.15 47.62
CA ASN A 774 -5.28 -38.94 48.38
C ASN A 774 -4.42 -37.71 48.05
N VAL A 775 -4.02 -37.58 46.79
CA VAL A 775 -3.27 -36.43 46.27
C VAL A 775 -4.20 -35.24 45.99
N GLY A 776 -3.69 -34.00 46.04
CA GLY A 776 -4.53 -32.80 45.92
C GLY A 776 -5.28 -32.68 44.59
N TYR A 777 -6.47 -32.06 44.64
CA TYR A 777 -7.23 -31.61 43.47
C TYR A 777 -7.43 -30.09 43.51
N THR A 778 -7.83 -29.51 42.38
CA THR A 778 -8.07 -28.07 42.23
C THR A 778 -9.29 -27.84 41.36
N LEU A 779 -10.23 -27.04 41.88
CA LEU A 779 -11.33 -26.45 41.15
C LEU A 779 -11.02 -24.96 40.98
N ALA A 780 -10.98 -24.48 39.73
CA ALA A 780 -10.65 -23.09 39.44
C ALA A 780 -11.69 -22.47 38.51
N GLN A 781 -11.99 -21.20 38.73
CA GLN A 781 -12.79 -20.38 37.83
C GLN A 781 -11.91 -19.24 37.27
N SER A 782 -12.09 -18.96 35.99
CA SER A 782 -11.55 -17.77 35.33
C SER A 782 -12.59 -17.17 34.39
N GLN A 783 -12.44 -15.89 34.02
CA GLN A 783 -13.28 -15.21 33.04
C GLN A 783 -12.40 -14.42 32.06
N ASN A 784 -12.92 -14.18 30.85
CA ASN A 784 -12.27 -13.36 29.82
C ASN A 784 -12.46 -11.86 30.05
#